data_AF-A0A9D9VF67-F1
#
_entry.id   AF-A0A9D9VF67-F1
#
_cell.length_a   1.000
_cell.length_b   1.000
_cell.length_c   1.000
_cell.angle_alpha   90.00
_cell.angle_beta   90.00
_cell.angle_gamma   90.00
#
_symmetry.space_group_name_H-M   'P 1'
#
loop_
_entity.id
_entity.type
_entity.pdbx_description
1 polymer ?
#
loop_
_entity_poly.entity_id
_entity_poly.type
_entity_poly.pdbx_seq_one_letter_code
_entity_poly.pdbx_strand_id
1 'polypeptide(L)'
;MTKRISIFLLLGILSFSTFALSPKREFRSTWLATVWHIDWPNIQITTTGNTYQINSQKTQMIRMLDSIQNSNLNAIFFQVRNRCDAMYNSAYEPWSTDLVASRGLEPGYDPLQFVIDECHKRGIECHAWLNPYRYSTNEGGWTGSNNHPQNYQNTHPDWLLYYTVKNNPYIQLDPANDEVRAQIVNIVADIITKYDVDGIVFDDYFYAYGGTTTQDSASVRKWKPADMNVQDWRRWNINRMVSDVYQKIQSIKPYVRFGIGPFGTWTTDAKLYKQEGLPFPAGASGTGNMYNEIYCDPVTWLKEGTIDYVTPQIYWSTTADAGNYLSICQWWSDIIVRYGKHFFSSMNMDSFVDNLTEVNAEINANRNFTKDNAPGSVFWSTKSWCYDSPFTRNQRIVSSKKALPPAMDWKNRPTLGLVQNISASGNTVTWDNMGTNVRYVVYAVPNASVGIKNILNDSQYLLGMTYINSYTIPNGISTSTHKFAVAPLDRYGNEFPASIQGVAQRSAVTVTLTAPTNGQQLYCPFTFSWANNSNAETYFLEIAEDAAFTNMVIVKETTATSVATDEIKTLVEGNYHWRVRARRSSAPDGYSAARSLTIKEFQITSPTTGATDVSITPTITWNAHDQATSFKLHIAKEMDFTDTIYSKVLPAGTSSFTLPQYTLAGADTYYLCAYATLSDTIQTTKPVKFTTEAAIPQIPTILTPENNSTVTNKNVSVTWAPDVGIMYRVEVSPVNTFPSRNTKIKSTQAGVFETVFENLADGVYYARMRAYYNPGNSTTDWSPVISFTVRDETPITNIEANSFNCFVTSGEKKSLIIDAYENGTAKISLIDLAGRTTTILNNRQMLTIGRNSINLPTNNLNSGIYLVCIEMENQTKVLKLITK
;
A
#
# COMPACT_ATOMS: atom_id res chain seq x y z
N MET A 1 37.61 25.92 55.94
CA MET A 1 38.06 24.65 55.35
C MET A 1 37.13 23.54 55.82
N THR A 2 36.19 23.13 54.97
CA THR A 2 35.22 22.08 55.25
C THR A 2 35.23 21.12 54.06
N LYS A 3 35.78 19.92 54.28
CA LYS A 3 35.86 18.84 53.30
C LYS A 3 34.45 18.33 52.99
N ARG A 4 34.02 18.44 51.73
CA ARG A 4 32.87 17.70 51.18
C ARG A 4 33.38 16.37 50.63
N ILE A 5 32.85 15.28 51.15
CA ILE A 5 33.01 13.92 50.62
C ILE A 5 31.97 13.76 49.52
N SER A 6 32.41 13.57 48.28
CA SER A 6 31.54 13.18 47.16
C SER A 6 31.68 11.68 46.93
N ILE A 7 30.60 10.95 47.17
CA ILE A 7 30.42 9.54 46.83
C ILE A 7 30.14 9.46 45.33
N PHE A 8 31.04 8.82 44.57
CA PHE A 8 30.77 8.44 43.18
C PHE A 8 30.06 7.08 43.18
N LEU A 9 28.77 7.07 42.85
CA LEU A 9 28.01 5.85 42.55
C LEU A 9 28.33 5.45 41.09
N LEU A 10 29.08 4.36 40.91
CA LEU A 10 29.33 3.78 39.58
C LEU A 10 28.10 2.99 39.14
N LEU A 11 27.15 3.64 38.46
CA LEU A 11 26.06 2.96 37.74
C LEU A 11 26.64 2.39 36.44
N GLY A 12 27.12 1.16 36.51
CA GLY A 12 27.44 0.38 35.32
C GLY A 12 26.16 0.03 34.57
N ILE A 13 25.84 0.80 33.52
CA ILE A 13 24.86 0.41 32.51
C ILE A 13 25.51 -0.72 31.71
N LEU A 14 25.30 -1.96 32.15
CA LEU A 14 25.44 -3.13 31.29
C LEU A 14 24.34 -3.01 30.24
N SER A 15 24.69 -2.45 29.08
CA SER A 15 23.90 -2.58 27.86
C SER A 15 23.88 -4.07 27.51
N PHE A 16 22.92 -4.81 28.06
CA PHE A 16 22.54 -6.09 27.48
C PHE A 16 21.96 -5.78 26.11
N SER A 17 22.77 -5.98 25.06
CA SER A 17 22.23 -6.20 23.73
C SER A 17 21.24 -7.35 23.86
N THR A 18 19.95 -7.02 23.87
CA THR A 18 18.88 -8.01 23.78
C THR A 18 19.01 -8.65 22.40
N PHE A 19 19.78 -9.74 22.29
CA PHE A 19 19.67 -10.62 21.15
C PHE A 19 18.21 -11.05 21.10
N ALA A 20 17.49 -10.66 20.04
CA ALA A 20 16.14 -11.14 19.83
C ALA A 20 16.18 -12.68 19.89
N LEU A 21 15.34 -13.27 20.75
CA LEU A 21 15.23 -14.72 20.86
C LEU A 21 14.92 -15.28 19.47
N SER A 22 15.70 -16.28 19.02
CA SER A 22 15.44 -16.96 17.75
C SER A 22 14.02 -17.53 17.77
N PRO A 23 13.15 -17.16 16.82
CA PRO A 23 11.78 -17.63 16.81
C PRO A 23 11.74 -19.16 16.62
N LYS A 24 10.74 -19.82 17.22
CA LYS A 24 10.53 -21.27 17.07
C LYS A 24 10.23 -21.65 15.62
N ARG A 25 9.63 -20.73 14.86
CA ARG A 25 9.36 -20.88 13.42
C ARG A 25 10.13 -19.83 12.64
N GLU A 26 10.87 -20.28 11.64
CA GLU A 26 11.63 -19.43 10.73
C GLU A 26 11.97 -20.24 9.48
N PHE A 27 11.66 -19.72 8.29
CA PHE A 27 12.08 -20.38 7.06
C PHE A 27 13.55 -20.05 6.78
N ARG A 28 14.39 -21.08 6.66
CA ARG A 28 15.85 -20.92 6.52
C ARG A 28 16.32 -21.79 5.37
N SER A 29 16.30 -21.24 4.17
CA SER A 29 16.57 -21.97 2.94
C SER A 29 17.78 -21.42 2.19
N THR A 30 18.30 -22.19 1.24
CA THR A 30 19.36 -21.77 0.32
C THR A 30 19.05 -22.22 -1.10
N TRP A 31 19.41 -21.41 -2.09
CA TRP A 31 19.34 -21.77 -3.50
C TRP A 31 20.51 -22.71 -3.83
N LEU A 32 20.21 -23.94 -4.23
CA LEU A 32 21.19 -24.95 -4.64
C LEU A 32 21.13 -25.07 -6.17
N ALA A 33 21.96 -24.26 -6.82
CA ALA A 33 22.00 -24.09 -8.26
C ALA A 33 22.78 -25.21 -8.96
N THR A 34 22.17 -25.76 -9.99
CA THR A 34 22.78 -26.78 -10.85
C THR A 34 23.24 -26.24 -12.20
N VAL A 35 22.63 -25.14 -12.65
CA VAL A 35 23.03 -24.40 -13.84
C VAL A 35 24.52 -24.07 -13.79
N TRP A 36 25.27 -24.46 -14.83
CA TRP A 36 26.71 -24.17 -14.96
C TRP A 36 27.57 -24.67 -13.79
N HIS A 37 27.10 -25.68 -13.05
CA HIS A 37 27.81 -26.23 -11.89
C HIS A 37 28.08 -25.18 -10.79
N ILE A 38 27.21 -24.16 -10.64
CA ILE A 38 27.41 -23.09 -9.64
C ILE A 38 27.61 -23.67 -8.23
N ASP A 39 26.73 -24.58 -7.80
CA ASP A 39 26.85 -25.25 -6.50
C ASP A 39 27.14 -26.75 -6.64
N TRP A 40 26.38 -27.44 -7.51
CA TRP A 40 26.44 -28.89 -7.69
C TRP A 40 25.96 -29.32 -9.08
N PRO A 41 26.51 -30.38 -9.70
CA PRO A 41 27.68 -31.15 -9.28
C PRO A 41 28.97 -30.59 -9.90
N ASN A 42 30.11 -30.80 -9.24
CA ASN A 42 31.43 -30.39 -9.78
C ASN A 42 31.98 -31.33 -10.84
N ILE A 43 31.31 -32.46 -11.07
CA ILE A 43 31.70 -33.46 -12.08
C ILE A 43 30.46 -33.97 -12.80
N GLN A 44 30.56 -34.09 -14.13
CA GLN A 44 29.54 -34.69 -14.97
C GLN A 44 29.74 -36.20 -15.12
N ILE A 45 28.65 -36.93 -15.32
CA ILE A 45 28.70 -38.34 -15.70
C ILE A 45 28.94 -38.45 -17.20
N THR A 46 30.01 -39.14 -17.60
CA THR A 46 30.42 -39.25 -19.01
C THR A 46 29.86 -40.49 -19.69
N THR A 47 29.55 -41.53 -18.92
CA THR A 47 28.92 -42.78 -19.40
C THR A 47 27.89 -43.25 -18.39
N THR A 48 26.75 -43.75 -18.87
CA THR A 48 25.66 -44.27 -18.02
C THR A 48 26.19 -45.26 -16.99
N GLY A 49 25.83 -45.04 -15.72
CA GLY A 49 26.20 -45.94 -14.63
C GLY A 49 27.66 -45.85 -14.19
N ASN A 50 28.40 -44.78 -14.53
CA ASN A 50 29.76 -44.58 -14.04
C ASN A 50 29.79 -44.41 -12.51
N THR A 51 30.07 -45.50 -11.80
CA THR A 51 30.03 -45.57 -10.33
C THR A 51 30.91 -44.54 -9.64
N TYR A 52 32.10 -44.23 -10.19
CA TYR A 52 33.00 -43.24 -9.58
C TYR A 52 32.39 -41.83 -9.63
N GLN A 53 31.89 -41.42 -10.80
CA GLN A 53 31.28 -40.10 -11.00
C GLN A 53 29.99 -39.97 -10.19
N ILE A 54 29.13 -40.99 -10.20
CA ILE A 54 27.90 -41.03 -9.38
C ILE A 54 28.23 -40.90 -7.90
N ASN A 55 29.21 -41.67 -7.39
CA ASN A 55 29.59 -41.59 -5.98
C ASN A 55 30.22 -40.25 -5.61
N SER A 56 30.96 -39.61 -6.53
CA SER A 56 31.49 -38.26 -6.33
C SER A 56 30.36 -37.23 -6.20
N GLN A 57 29.38 -37.26 -7.10
CA GLN A 57 28.18 -36.41 -7.04
C GLN A 57 27.40 -36.60 -5.73
N LYS A 58 27.15 -37.86 -5.33
CA LYS A 58 26.46 -38.20 -4.08
C LYS A 58 27.23 -37.72 -2.84
N THR A 59 28.55 -37.94 -2.82
CA THR A 59 29.42 -37.52 -1.71
C THR A 59 29.44 -35.99 -1.57
N GLN A 60 29.51 -35.26 -2.68
CA GLN A 60 29.44 -33.80 -2.68
C GLN A 60 28.11 -33.32 -2.08
N MET A 61 26.99 -33.87 -2.54
CA MET A 61 25.66 -33.50 -2.04
C MET A 61 25.51 -33.79 -0.54
N ILE A 62 25.95 -34.96 -0.06
CA ILE A 62 25.94 -35.30 1.37
C ILE A 62 26.70 -34.25 2.19
N ARG A 63 27.90 -33.86 1.75
CA ARG A 63 28.70 -32.84 2.45
C ARG A 63 28.01 -31.48 2.48
N MET A 64 27.36 -31.10 1.38
CA MET A 64 26.59 -29.85 1.31
C MET A 64 25.42 -29.87 2.30
N LEU A 65 24.63 -30.95 2.31
CA LEU A 65 23.49 -31.11 3.22
C LEU A 65 23.90 -31.19 4.69
N ASP A 66 25.04 -31.84 5.01
CA ASP A 66 25.61 -31.84 6.36
C ASP A 66 25.94 -30.41 6.81
N SER A 67 26.53 -29.60 5.93
CA SER A 67 26.86 -28.21 6.24
C SER A 67 25.61 -27.35 6.46
N ILE A 68 24.60 -27.51 5.60
CA ILE A 68 23.29 -26.86 5.72
C ILE A 68 22.63 -27.21 7.07
N GLN A 69 22.65 -28.49 7.46
CA GLN A 69 22.13 -28.95 8.75
C GLN A 69 22.91 -28.33 9.93
N ASN A 70 24.25 -28.29 9.86
CA ASN A 70 25.12 -27.71 10.89
C ASN A 70 24.90 -26.19 11.05
N SER A 71 24.48 -25.52 9.99
CA SER A 71 24.11 -24.10 9.99
C SER A 71 22.67 -23.82 10.44
N ASN A 72 21.92 -24.84 10.86
CA ASN A 72 20.51 -24.75 11.26
C ASN A 72 19.58 -24.21 10.17
N LEU A 73 19.93 -24.42 8.89
CA LEU A 73 18.98 -24.27 7.78
C LEU A 73 18.02 -25.47 7.77
N ASN A 74 16.80 -25.25 7.31
CA ASN A 74 15.72 -26.24 7.37
C ASN A 74 15.07 -26.54 6.02
N ALA A 75 15.53 -25.91 4.94
CA ALA A 75 15.10 -26.21 3.58
C ALA A 75 16.23 -25.99 2.56
N ILE A 76 16.09 -26.57 1.38
CA ILE A 76 16.86 -26.24 0.18
C ILE A 76 15.96 -26.05 -1.03
N PHE A 77 16.37 -25.16 -1.94
CA PHE A 77 15.77 -25.03 -3.27
C PHE A 77 16.70 -25.70 -4.29
N PHE A 78 16.46 -26.98 -4.56
CA PHE A 78 17.30 -27.78 -5.45
C PHE A 78 16.90 -27.59 -6.90
N GLN A 79 17.80 -27.05 -7.74
CA GLN A 79 17.48 -26.77 -9.14
C GLN A 79 17.34 -28.05 -9.97
N VAL A 80 16.10 -28.52 -10.15
CA VAL A 80 15.80 -29.75 -10.89
C VAL A 80 15.60 -29.54 -12.39
N ARG A 81 15.27 -28.31 -12.79
CA ARG A 81 15.11 -27.92 -14.20
C ARG A 81 15.76 -26.56 -14.43
N ASN A 82 16.85 -26.52 -15.21
CA ASN A 82 17.59 -25.28 -15.39
C ASN A 82 17.48 -24.70 -16.82
N ARG A 83 17.50 -25.54 -17.87
CA ARG A 83 17.46 -25.09 -19.27
C ARG A 83 16.62 -26.05 -20.14
N CYS A 84 15.35 -26.27 -19.79
CA CYS A 84 14.49 -27.29 -20.42
C CYS A 84 15.15 -28.68 -20.42
N ASP A 85 15.72 -29.05 -19.28
CA ASP A 85 16.41 -30.31 -19.02
C ASP A 85 16.25 -30.68 -17.54
N ALA A 86 16.51 -31.93 -17.18
CA ALA A 86 16.12 -32.50 -15.90
C ALA A 86 17.29 -33.09 -15.10
N MET A 87 17.28 -32.84 -13.79
CA MET A 87 18.11 -33.52 -12.78
C MET A 87 17.38 -34.73 -12.16
N TYR A 88 16.41 -35.29 -12.88
CA TYR A 88 15.56 -36.40 -12.46
C TYR A 88 15.05 -37.16 -13.69
N ASN A 89 14.46 -38.35 -13.47
CA ASN A 89 13.92 -39.15 -14.55
C ASN A 89 12.58 -38.59 -15.06
N SER A 90 12.67 -37.65 -16.01
CA SER A 90 11.52 -36.97 -16.60
C SER A 90 11.03 -37.65 -17.88
N ALA A 91 9.70 -37.70 -18.04
CA ALA A 91 9.09 -38.05 -19.34
C ALA A 91 9.06 -36.85 -20.32
N TYR A 92 9.26 -35.65 -19.80
CA TYR A 92 9.00 -34.39 -20.50
C TYR A 92 10.27 -33.65 -20.90
N GLU A 93 11.38 -33.86 -20.18
CA GLU A 93 12.64 -33.15 -20.39
C GLU A 93 13.82 -34.13 -20.50
N PRO A 94 14.84 -33.83 -21.31
CA PRO A 94 16.06 -34.63 -21.41
C PRO A 94 16.89 -34.51 -20.12
N TRP A 95 17.74 -35.49 -19.85
CA TRP A 95 18.76 -35.36 -18.79
C TRP A 95 19.66 -34.15 -19.00
N SER A 96 19.91 -33.42 -17.90
CA SER A 96 20.59 -32.13 -17.95
C SER A 96 22.05 -32.22 -18.34
N THR A 97 22.48 -31.28 -19.18
CA THR A 97 23.88 -31.13 -19.54
C THR A 97 24.76 -30.71 -18.37
N ASP A 98 24.22 -30.24 -17.24
CA ASP A 98 25.02 -29.98 -16.02
C ASP A 98 25.15 -31.24 -15.14
N LEU A 99 24.42 -32.32 -15.43
CA LEU A 99 24.53 -33.61 -14.74
C LEU A 99 25.43 -34.59 -15.50
N VAL A 100 25.27 -34.61 -16.82
CA VAL A 100 25.89 -35.56 -17.75
C VAL A 100 26.63 -34.82 -18.85
N ALA A 101 27.69 -35.44 -19.38
CA ALA A 101 28.55 -34.81 -20.40
C ALA A 101 27.85 -34.61 -21.76
N SER A 102 26.77 -35.35 -22.02
CA SER A 102 25.94 -35.19 -23.21
C SER A 102 24.47 -35.08 -22.80
N ARG A 103 23.82 -33.98 -23.18
CA ARG A 103 22.41 -33.72 -22.85
C ARG A 103 21.52 -34.87 -23.34
N GLY A 104 20.69 -35.41 -22.45
CA GLY A 104 19.85 -36.58 -22.72
C GLY A 104 20.51 -37.93 -22.37
N LEU A 105 21.80 -37.98 -22.04
CA LEU A 105 22.44 -39.20 -21.54
C LEU A 105 21.86 -39.60 -20.19
N GLU A 106 21.44 -40.86 -20.03
CA GLU A 106 20.96 -41.37 -18.75
C GLU A 106 22.14 -41.52 -17.76
N PRO A 107 22.07 -40.95 -16.55
CA PRO A 107 23.19 -40.94 -15.60
C PRO A 107 23.47 -42.28 -14.93
N GLY A 108 22.48 -43.17 -14.78
CA GLY A 108 22.56 -44.45 -14.07
C GLY A 108 22.07 -44.38 -12.62
N TYR A 109 21.47 -43.25 -12.21
CA TYR A 109 20.79 -43.08 -10.92
C TYR A 109 19.82 -41.90 -10.99
N ASP A 110 18.84 -41.82 -10.08
CA ASP A 110 17.94 -40.67 -9.97
C ASP A 110 18.47 -39.65 -8.95
N PRO A 111 18.96 -38.47 -9.37
CA PRO A 111 19.52 -37.49 -8.44
C PRO A 111 18.48 -36.83 -7.54
N LEU A 112 17.28 -36.51 -8.04
CA LEU A 112 16.24 -35.87 -7.24
C LEU A 112 15.77 -36.79 -6.11
N GLN A 113 15.53 -38.08 -6.40
CA GLN A 113 15.17 -39.04 -5.34
C GLN A 113 16.26 -39.10 -4.25
N PHE A 114 17.53 -39.18 -4.66
CA PHE A 114 18.64 -39.22 -3.72
C PHE A 114 18.72 -37.95 -2.85
N VAL A 115 18.54 -36.77 -3.44
CA VAL A 115 18.57 -35.50 -2.71
C VAL A 115 17.43 -35.42 -1.69
N ILE A 116 16.22 -35.84 -2.06
CA ILE A 116 15.06 -35.86 -1.15
C ILE A 116 15.33 -36.78 0.04
N ASP A 117 15.78 -38.01 -0.22
CA ASP A 117 16.09 -38.99 0.83
C ASP A 117 17.14 -38.45 1.82
N GLU A 118 18.19 -37.80 1.32
CA GLU A 118 19.24 -37.21 2.15
C GLU A 118 18.79 -35.94 2.90
N CYS A 119 17.89 -35.14 2.33
CA CYS A 119 17.28 -33.99 3.01
C CYS A 119 16.39 -34.47 4.18
N HIS A 120 15.51 -35.44 3.92
CA HIS A 120 14.55 -35.94 4.91
C HIS A 120 15.24 -36.66 6.08
N LYS A 121 16.35 -37.38 5.84
CA LYS A 121 17.22 -37.94 6.90
C LYS A 121 17.74 -36.88 7.88
N ARG A 122 17.88 -35.63 7.42
CA ARG A 122 18.39 -34.50 8.21
C ARG A 122 17.30 -33.59 8.77
N GLY A 123 16.04 -33.87 8.44
CA GLY A 123 14.92 -32.99 8.78
C GLY A 123 14.94 -31.68 7.99
N ILE A 124 15.40 -31.72 6.73
CA ILE A 124 15.45 -30.58 5.81
C ILE A 124 14.35 -30.78 4.76
N GLU A 125 13.58 -29.74 4.47
CA GLU A 125 12.61 -29.73 3.37
C GLU A 125 13.32 -29.61 2.02
N CYS A 126 12.93 -30.42 1.03
CA CYS A 126 13.47 -30.34 -0.33
C CYS A 126 12.42 -29.71 -1.27
N HIS A 127 12.68 -28.48 -1.72
CA HIS A 127 11.86 -27.83 -2.74
C HIS A 127 12.52 -28.00 -4.11
N ALA A 128 11.78 -28.55 -5.06
CA ALA A 128 12.23 -28.65 -6.44
C ALA A 128 12.14 -27.27 -7.12
N TRP A 129 13.28 -26.73 -7.51
CA TRP A 129 13.42 -25.46 -8.21
C TRP A 129 13.45 -25.66 -9.72
N LEU A 130 12.56 -24.97 -10.43
CA LEU A 130 12.53 -24.95 -11.88
C LEU A 130 12.68 -23.51 -12.41
N ASN A 131 13.52 -23.34 -13.42
CA ASN A 131 13.32 -22.25 -14.37
C ASN A 131 12.18 -22.66 -15.31
N PRO A 132 11.12 -21.85 -15.53
CA PRO A 132 9.98 -22.25 -16.37
C PRO A 132 10.24 -22.15 -17.87
N TYR A 133 10.96 -21.12 -18.35
CA TYR A 133 11.00 -20.82 -19.79
C TYR A 133 12.39 -20.93 -20.44
N ARG A 134 13.48 -20.88 -19.70
CA ARG A 134 14.83 -20.88 -20.29
C ARG A 134 15.09 -22.19 -21.05
N TYR A 135 15.50 -22.08 -22.32
CA TYR A 135 15.87 -23.21 -23.17
C TYR A 135 17.38 -23.26 -23.46
N SER A 136 18.00 -22.13 -23.80
CA SER A 136 19.46 -22.05 -24.03
C SER A 136 20.01 -20.64 -23.82
N THR A 137 21.30 -20.56 -23.48
CA THR A 137 22.05 -19.30 -23.25
C THR A 137 23.29 -19.16 -24.15
N ASN A 138 23.45 -20.06 -25.13
CA ASN A 138 24.64 -20.13 -25.99
C ASN A 138 24.24 -20.09 -27.48
N GLU A 139 25.19 -19.65 -28.30
CA GLU A 139 25.09 -19.73 -29.76
C GLU A 139 25.08 -21.21 -30.20
N GLY A 140 24.08 -21.61 -31.02
CA GLY A 140 23.86 -23.00 -31.45
C GLY A 140 22.72 -23.75 -30.74
N GLY A 141 22.30 -23.31 -29.55
CA GLY A 141 21.10 -23.84 -28.88
C GLY A 141 21.29 -25.22 -28.21
N TRP A 142 20.66 -26.25 -28.78
CA TRP A 142 20.62 -27.64 -28.29
C TRP A 142 21.97 -28.37 -28.42
N THR A 143 22.38 -29.09 -27.36
CA THR A 143 23.67 -29.79 -27.27
C THR A 143 23.57 -31.32 -27.24
N GLY A 144 22.37 -31.88 -27.37
CA GLY A 144 22.14 -33.33 -27.40
C GLY A 144 22.03 -33.89 -28.82
N SER A 145 21.52 -35.12 -28.96
CA SER A 145 21.24 -35.71 -30.28
C SER A 145 20.14 -34.93 -31.03
N ASN A 146 20.32 -34.70 -32.34
CA ASN A 146 19.36 -33.92 -33.15
C ASN A 146 17.97 -34.57 -33.24
N ASN A 147 17.90 -35.90 -33.18
CA ASN A 147 16.65 -36.66 -33.27
C ASN A 147 15.99 -36.88 -31.90
N HIS A 148 16.51 -36.26 -30.84
CA HIS A 148 15.93 -36.37 -29.50
C HIS A 148 14.54 -35.71 -29.47
N PRO A 149 13.49 -36.36 -28.93
CA PRO A 149 12.13 -35.85 -29.00
C PRO A 149 11.95 -34.49 -28.31
N GLN A 150 12.69 -34.25 -27.22
CA GLN A 150 12.71 -32.97 -26.49
C GLN A 150 13.68 -31.91 -27.08
N ASN A 151 14.21 -32.11 -28.28
CA ASN A 151 14.90 -31.05 -29.01
C ASN A 151 13.85 -30.10 -29.63
N TYR A 152 13.36 -29.14 -28.83
CA TYR A 152 12.28 -28.24 -29.24
C TYR A 152 12.64 -27.36 -30.44
N GLN A 153 13.93 -27.11 -30.72
CA GLN A 153 14.30 -26.41 -31.95
C GLN A 153 13.89 -27.16 -33.23
N ASN A 154 13.85 -28.49 -33.17
CA ASN A 154 13.44 -29.32 -34.29
C ASN A 154 11.97 -29.73 -34.19
N THR A 155 11.49 -30.05 -32.98
CA THR A 155 10.15 -30.62 -32.79
C THR A 155 9.05 -29.59 -32.56
N HIS A 156 9.39 -28.44 -31.96
CA HIS A 156 8.44 -27.37 -31.61
C HIS A 156 9.06 -25.97 -31.81
N PRO A 157 9.53 -25.63 -33.03
CA PRO A 157 10.19 -24.34 -33.27
C PRO A 157 9.26 -23.13 -33.00
N ASP A 158 7.95 -23.33 -33.08
CA ASP A 158 6.91 -22.34 -32.76
C ASP A 158 6.74 -22.08 -31.24
N TRP A 159 7.34 -22.92 -30.39
CA TRP A 159 7.42 -22.67 -28.96
C TRP A 159 8.53 -21.69 -28.58
N LEU A 160 9.48 -21.38 -29.48
CA LEU A 160 10.72 -20.71 -29.14
C LEU A 160 10.73 -19.22 -29.48
N LEU A 161 11.16 -18.40 -28.52
CA LEU A 161 11.49 -17.00 -28.70
C LEU A 161 13.01 -16.81 -28.66
N TYR A 162 13.52 -15.99 -29.59
CA TYR A 162 14.95 -15.75 -29.76
C TYR A 162 15.30 -14.31 -29.39
N TYR A 163 16.24 -14.17 -28.46
CA TYR A 163 16.70 -12.91 -27.91
C TYR A 163 18.22 -12.76 -28.01
N THR A 164 18.68 -11.53 -27.81
CA THR A 164 20.08 -11.23 -27.52
C THR A 164 20.14 -10.53 -26.16
N VAL A 165 20.70 -11.21 -25.16
CA VAL A 165 20.81 -10.69 -23.78
C VAL A 165 22.28 -10.51 -23.45
N LYS A 166 22.67 -9.29 -23.05
CA LYS A 166 24.08 -8.91 -22.80
C LYS A 166 25.02 -9.35 -23.94
N ASN A 167 24.63 -9.10 -25.19
CA ASN A 167 25.35 -9.48 -26.41
C ASN A 167 25.48 -11.00 -26.67
N ASN A 168 24.78 -11.85 -25.93
CA ASN A 168 24.79 -13.31 -26.13
C ASN A 168 23.43 -13.80 -26.63
N PRO A 169 23.38 -14.82 -27.52
CA PRO A 169 22.14 -15.47 -27.90
C PRO A 169 21.43 -16.08 -26.69
N TYR A 170 20.11 -15.88 -26.63
CA TYR A 170 19.26 -16.40 -25.57
C TYR A 170 17.97 -16.95 -26.18
N ILE A 171 17.61 -18.17 -25.80
CA ILE A 171 16.40 -18.84 -26.28
C ILE A 171 15.56 -19.21 -25.07
N GLN A 172 14.28 -18.86 -25.12
CA GLN A 172 13.28 -19.28 -24.14
C GLN A 172 12.03 -19.80 -24.82
N LEU A 173 11.22 -20.53 -24.08
CA LEU A 173 9.86 -20.87 -24.46
C LEU A 173 8.98 -19.60 -24.45
N ASP A 174 8.02 -19.55 -25.36
CA ASP A 174 7.03 -18.47 -25.45
C ASP A 174 5.96 -18.63 -24.37
N PRO A 175 5.87 -17.71 -23.39
CA PRO A 175 4.86 -17.80 -22.34
C PRO A 175 3.42 -17.68 -22.85
N ALA A 176 3.20 -17.13 -24.05
CA ALA A 176 1.88 -17.02 -24.66
C ALA A 176 1.36 -18.32 -25.30
N ASN A 177 2.23 -19.31 -25.51
CA ASN A 177 1.86 -20.56 -26.15
C ASN A 177 1.17 -21.51 -25.15
N ASP A 178 -0.07 -21.91 -25.46
CA ASP A 178 -0.86 -22.79 -24.59
C ASP A 178 -0.23 -24.17 -24.39
N GLU A 179 0.48 -24.71 -25.38
CA GLU A 179 1.17 -26.00 -25.28
C GLU A 179 2.42 -25.91 -24.38
N VAL A 180 3.15 -24.78 -24.45
CA VAL A 180 4.26 -24.49 -23.52
C VAL A 180 3.75 -24.44 -22.08
N ARG A 181 2.62 -23.76 -21.84
CA ARG A 181 2.02 -23.71 -20.50
C ARG A 181 1.61 -25.10 -20.02
N ALA A 182 0.96 -25.89 -20.88
CA ALA A 182 0.60 -27.27 -20.57
C ALA A 182 1.83 -28.16 -20.27
N GLN A 183 2.93 -27.99 -21.01
CA GLN A 183 4.19 -28.69 -20.78
C GLN A 183 4.76 -28.38 -19.40
N ILE A 184 4.80 -27.10 -18.98
CA ILE A 184 5.26 -26.70 -17.65
C ILE A 184 4.40 -27.33 -16.54
N VAL A 185 3.07 -27.30 -16.70
CA VAL A 185 2.12 -27.92 -15.76
C VAL A 185 2.34 -29.43 -15.66
N ASN A 186 2.55 -30.10 -16.79
CA ASN A 186 2.82 -31.54 -16.85
C ASN A 186 4.15 -31.92 -16.19
N ILE A 187 5.19 -31.10 -16.36
CA ILE A 187 6.49 -31.27 -15.69
C ILE A 187 6.33 -31.17 -14.17
N VAL A 188 5.60 -30.17 -13.67
CA VAL A 188 5.31 -30.05 -12.23
C VAL A 188 4.51 -31.25 -11.74
N ALA A 189 3.49 -31.68 -12.49
CA ALA A 189 2.69 -32.86 -12.17
C ALA A 189 3.55 -34.15 -12.11
N ASP A 190 4.50 -34.31 -13.03
CA ASP A 190 5.42 -35.46 -13.06
C ASP A 190 6.26 -35.51 -11.78
N ILE A 191 6.84 -34.37 -11.40
CA ILE A 191 7.68 -34.25 -10.20
C ILE A 191 6.87 -34.59 -8.95
N ILE A 192 5.74 -33.91 -8.72
CA ILE A 192 4.98 -34.11 -7.49
C ILE A 192 4.31 -35.47 -7.45
N THR A 193 4.06 -36.13 -8.58
CA THR A 193 3.51 -37.50 -8.57
C THR A 193 4.57 -38.52 -8.18
N LYS A 194 5.78 -38.42 -8.75
CA LYS A 194 6.87 -39.39 -8.55
C LYS A 194 7.62 -39.22 -7.24
N TYR A 195 7.80 -37.98 -6.79
CA TYR A 195 8.73 -37.66 -5.70
C TYR A 195 8.02 -37.06 -4.48
N ASP A 196 8.60 -37.27 -3.29
CA ASP A 196 8.12 -36.70 -2.04
C ASP A 196 8.74 -35.32 -1.75
N VAL A 197 8.67 -34.42 -2.72
CA VAL A 197 9.10 -33.02 -2.54
C VAL A 197 8.22 -32.29 -1.52
N ASP A 198 8.79 -31.34 -0.80
CA ASP A 198 8.07 -30.50 0.17
C ASP A 198 7.57 -29.19 -0.47
N GLY A 199 8.14 -28.81 -1.62
CA GLY A 199 7.72 -27.65 -2.38
C GLY A 199 8.17 -27.67 -3.84
N ILE A 200 7.53 -26.79 -4.62
CA ILE A 200 7.91 -26.37 -5.96
C ILE A 200 8.24 -24.89 -5.89
N VAL A 201 9.35 -24.47 -6.51
CA VAL A 201 9.73 -23.07 -6.57
C VAL A 201 10.20 -22.66 -7.96
N PHE A 202 9.73 -21.50 -8.45
CA PHE A 202 10.31 -20.86 -9.63
C PHE A 202 11.20 -19.69 -9.21
N ASP A 203 12.21 -19.38 -10.02
CA ASP A 203 13.05 -18.19 -9.85
C ASP A 203 12.46 -16.98 -10.60
N ASP A 204 13.31 -16.03 -11.00
CA ASP A 204 12.94 -14.72 -11.51
C ASP A 204 12.84 -14.63 -13.05
N TYR A 205 13.01 -15.73 -13.78
CA TYR A 205 13.04 -15.70 -15.25
C TYR A 205 11.66 -15.98 -15.87
N PHE A 206 11.03 -14.93 -16.38
CA PHE A 206 9.75 -14.97 -17.10
C PHE A 206 9.95 -14.63 -18.58
N TYR A 207 9.67 -13.41 -18.99
CA TYR A 207 10.22 -12.87 -20.24
C TYR A 207 11.67 -12.44 -20.04
N ALA A 208 12.42 -12.35 -21.14
CA ALA A 208 13.84 -12.03 -21.10
C ALA A 208 14.11 -10.65 -20.47
N TYR A 209 15.12 -10.59 -19.60
CA TYR A 209 15.67 -9.34 -19.09
C TYR A 209 16.16 -8.45 -20.24
N GLY A 210 15.84 -7.15 -20.17
CA GLY A 210 16.00 -6.20 -21.28
C GLY A 210 14.72 -5.96 -22.08
N GLY A 211 13.64 -6.69 -21.77
CA GLY A 211 12.32 -6.48 -22.35
C GLY A 211 12.08 -7.26 -23.64
N THR A 212 10.82 -7.36 -24.02
CA THR A 212 10.39 -7.98 -25.29
C THR A 212 9.86 -6.92 -26.23
N THR A 213 10.47 -6.79 -27.39
CA THR A 213 10.05 -5.83 -28.41
C THR A 213 9.26 -6.55 -29.49
N THR A 214 9.94 -7.19 -30.44
CA THR A 214 9.32 -7.84 -31.61
C THR A 214 9.40 -9.36 -31.56
N GLN A 215 10.09 -9.96 -30.59
CA GLN A 215 10.36 -11.41 -30.55
C GLN A 215 9.08 -12.24 -30.52
N ASP A 216 8.04 -11.78 -29.82
CA ASP A 216 6.74 -12.46 -29.68
C ASP A 216 5.67 -11.93 -30.67
N SER A 217 6.06 -11.19 -31.71
CA SER A 217 5.10 -10.54 -32.62
C SER A 217 4.13 -11.53 -33.29
N ALA A 218 4.57 -12.76 -33.53
CA ALA A 218 3.71 -13.82 -34.08
C ALA A 218 2.58 -14.18 -33.11
N SER A 219 2.92 -14.38 -31.84
CA SER A 219 2.00 -14.72 -30.76
C SER A 219 1.07 -13.56 -30.43
N VAL A 220 1.59 -12.33 -30.42
CA VAL A 220 0.78 -11.11 -30.28
C VAL A 220 -0.29 -11.04 -31.36
N ARG A 221 0.05 -11.28 -32.64
CA ARG A 221 -0.93 -11.28 -33.74
C ARG A 221 -1.95 -12.41 -33.63
N LYS A 222 -1.54 -13.56 -33.11
CA LYS A 222 -2.35 -14.77 -33.08
C LYS A 222 -3.32 -14.82 -31.89
N TRP A 223 -2.88 -14.36 -30.72
CA TRP A 223 -3.55 -14.68 -29.44
C TRP A 223 -3.85 -13.48 -28.54
N LYS A 224 -3.35 -12.26 -28.83
CA LYS A 224 -3.67 -11.09 -28.01
C LYS A 224 -5.10 -10.61 -28.26
N PRO A 225 -5.97 -10.48 -27.23
CA PRO A 225 -7.27 -9.84 -27.36
C PRO A 225 -7.16 -8.40 -27.89
N ALA A 226 -8.13 -7.92 -28.67
CA ALA A 226 -8.07 -6.61 -29.31
C ALA A 226 -8.09 -5.44 -28.32
N ASP A 227 -8.82 -5.60 -27.22
CA ASP A 227 -9.07 -4.63 -26.15
C ASP A 227 -8.00 -4.62 -25.05
N MET A 228 -7.09 -5.60 -25.04
CA MET A 228 -5.99 -5.68 -24.07
C MET A 228 -4.68 -5.12 -24.65
N ASN A 229 -3.96 -4.28 -23.91
CA ASN A 229 -2.63 -3.85 -24.35
C ASN A 229 -1.62 -5.01 -24.23
N VAL A 230 -0.52 -4.92 -24.97
CA VAL A 230 0.43 -6.04 -25.08
C VAL A 230 1.15 -6.33 -23.76
N GLN A 231 1.42 -5.32 -22.93
CA GLN A 231 2.10 -5.51 -21.65
C GLN A 231 1.22 -6.25 -20.64
N ASP A 232 -0.07 -5.88 -20.56
CA ASP A 232 -1.05 -6.58 -19.72
C ASP A 232 -1.27 -8.01 -20.21
N TRP A 233 -1.31 -8.22 -21.53
CA TRP A 233 -1.43 -9.56 -22.09
C TRP A 233 -0.23 -10.46 -21.77
N ARG A 234 0.99 -9.93 -21.80
CA ARG A 234 2.19 -10.68 -21.39
C ARG A 234 2.14 -11.05 -19.91
N ARG A 235 1.76 -10.12 -19.02
CA ARG A 235 1.55 -10.41 -17.59
C ARG A 235 0.47 -11.47 -17.39
N TRP A 236 -0.64 -11.34 -18.11
CA TRP A 236 -1.75 -12.30 -18.06
C TRP A 236 -1.32 -13.72 -18.44
N ASN A 237 -0.48 -13.88 -19.46
CA ASN A 237 0.07 -15.20 -19.82
C ASN A 237 0.89 -15.83 -18.68
N ILE A 238 1.72 -15.03 -17.99
CA ILE A 238 2.46 -15.49 -16.82
C ILE A 238 1.51 -15.88 -15.68
N ASN A 239 0.53 -15.03 -15.37
CA ASN A 239 -0.43 -15.27 -14.30
C ASN A 239 -1.23 -16.57 -14.53
N ARG A 240 -1.63 -16.85 -15.78
CA ARG A 240 -2.26 -18.12 -16.16
C ARG A 240 -1.36 -19.32 -15.90
N MET A 241 -0.09 -19.24 -16.29
CA MET A 241 0.86 -20.33 -16.04
C MET A 241 1.00 -20.62 -14.54
N VAL A 242 1.17 -19.56 -13.73
CA VAL A 242 1.25 -19.68 -12.26
C VAL A 242 -0.03 -20.30 -11.68
N SER A 243 -1.20 -19.84 -12.12
CA SER A 243 -2.50 -20.36 -11.69
C SER A 243 -2.69 -21.85 -12.06
N ASP A 244 -2.40 -22.23 -13.30
CA ASP A 244 -2.55 -23.61 -13.77
C ASP A 244 -1.60 -24.57 -13.01
N VAL A 245 -0.36 -24.13 -12.73
CA VAL A 245 0.61 -24.89 -11.90
C VAL A 245 0.08 -25.06 -10.48
N TYR A 246 -0.42 -23.98 -9.86
CA TYR A 246 -0.98 -24.04 -8.51
C TYR A 246 -2.15 -25.01 -8.44
N GLN A 247 -3.14 -24.86 -9.32
CA GLN A 247 -4.31 -25.73 -9.38
C GLN A 247 -3.91 -27.20 -9.56
N LYS A 248 -2.91 -27.46 -10.40
CA LYS A 248 -2.37 -28.81 -10.59
C LYS A 248 -1.78 -29.37 -9.29
N ILE A 249 -0.95 -28.59 -8.59
CA ILE A 249 -0.40 -28.97 -7.29
C ILE A 249 -1.53 -29.27 -6.28
N GLN A 250 -2.51 -28.38 -6.18
CA GLN A 250 -3.65 -28.56 -5.27
C GLN A 250 -4.46 -29.83 -5.57
N SER A 251 -4.56 -30.24 -6.85
CA SER A 251 -5.28 -31.44 -7.26
C SER A 251 -4.56 -32.76 -6.96
N ILE A 252 -3.23 -32.75 -6.81
CA ILE A 252 -2.42 -33.97 -6.66
C ILE A 252 -1.87 -34.09 -5.23
N LYS A 253 -1.19 -33.06 -4.74
CA LYS A 253 -0.57 -33.01 -3.41
C LYS A 253 -0.70 -31.59 -2.84
N PRO A 254 -1.87 -31.21 -2.29
CA PRO A 254 -2.15 -29.84 -1.84
C PRO A 254 -1.24 -29.32 -0.72
N TYR A 255 -0.48 -30.20 -0.06
CA TYR A 255 0.51 -29.84 0.96
C TYR A 255 1.89 -29.45 0.39
N VAL A 256 2.15 -29.70 -0.89
CA VAL A 256 3.38 -29.23 -1.55
C VAL A 256 3.27 -27.72 -1.73
N ARG A 257 4.20 -26.98 -1.13
CA ARG A 257 4.20 -25.51 -1.23
C ARG A 257 4.52 -25.08 -2.66
N PHE A 258 3.81 -24.09 -3.19
CA PHE A 258 4.25 -23.42 -4.42
C PHE A 258 4.75 -22.01 -4.11
N GLY A 259 5.98 -21.70 -4.49
CA GLY A 259 6.50 -20.35 -4.35
C GLY A 259 7.26 -19.87 -5.57
N ILE A 260 7.50 -18.56 -5.61
CA ILE A 260 8.25 -17.91 -6.68
C ILE A 260 9.21 -16.91 -6.07
N GLY A 261 10.44 -16.88 -6.56
CA GLY A 261 11.49 -15.94 -6.17
C GLY A 261 11.72 -14.85 -7.20
N PRO A 262 10.82 -13.86 -7.30
CA PRO A 262 10.90 -12.82 -8.33
C PRO A 262 11.97 -11.78 -8.00
N PHE A 263 12.17 -10.80 -8.88
CA PHE A 263 13.03 -9.65 -8.61
C PHE A 263 12.57 -8.87 -7.35
N GLY A 264 13.51 -8.23 -6.66
CA GLY A 264 13.24 -7.53 -5.39
C GLY A 264 12.23 -6.37 -5.48
N THR A 265 12.27 -5.61 -6.58
CA THR A 265 11.38 -4.46 -6.80
C THR A 265 10.23 -4.84 -7.72
N TRP A 266 8.98 -4.73 -7.23
CA TRP A 266 7.78 -5.01 -8.04
C TRP A 266 7.63 -4.08 -9.24
N THR A 267 7.62 -2.78 -9.00
CA THR A 267 7.51 -1.76 -10.04
C THR A 267 8.10 -0.44 -9.58
N THR A 268 8.37 0.46 -10.52
CA THR A 268 8.76 1.85 -10.26
C THR A 268 7.58 2.83 -10.32
N ASP A 269 6.37 2.35 -10.62
CA ASP A 269 5.16 3.19 -10.66
C ASP A 269 4.52 3.29 -9.27
N ALA A 270 4.70 4.43 -8.62
CA ALA A 270 4.11 4.74 -7.31
C ALA A 270 2.57 4.64 -7.27
N LYS A 271 1.88 4.75 -8.41
CA LYS A 271 0.41 4.62 -8.46
C LYS A 271 -0.06 3.20 -8.14
N LEU A 272 0.69 2.18 -8.56
CA LEU A 272 0.34 0.78 -8.31
C LEU A 272 0.45 0.44 -6.82
N TYR A 273 1.49 0.92 -6.13
CA TYR A 273 1.61 0.79 -4.66
C TYR A 273 0.43 1.44 -3.93
N LYS A 274 0.04 2.64 -4.38
CA LYS A 274 -1.09 3.37 -3.80
C LYS A 274 -2.43 2.66 -4.03
N GLN A 275 -2.62 1.97 -5.17
CA GLN A 275 -3.80 1.13 -5.40
C GLN A 275 -3.88 -0.04 -4.41
N GLU A 276 -2.74 -0.58 -3.99
CA GLU A 276 -2.66 -1.53 -2.88
C GLU A 276 -2.81 -0.86 -1.52
N GLY A 277 -2.98 0.47 -1.43
CA GLY A 277 -3.06 1.20 -0.17
C GLY A 277 -1.77 1.13 0.65
N LEU A 278 -0.63 0.92 0.02
CA LEU A 278 0.70 0.88 0.65
C LEU A 278 1.58 2.02 0.13
N PRO A 279 2.51 2.53 0.95
CA PRO A 279 3.43 3.57 0.50
C PRO A 279 4.40 3.04 -0.56
N PHE A 280 4.90 3.94 -1.40
CA PHE A 280 5.99 3.63 -2.33
C PHE A 280 7.29 3.40 -1.53
N PRO A 281 7.95 2.24 -1.67
CA PRO A 281 9.18 1.95 -0.92
C PRO A 281 10.34 2.85 -1.38
N ALA A 282 11.05 3.43 -0.41
CA ALA A 282 12.22 4.25 -0.69
C ALA A 282 13.29 3.43 -1.43
N GLY A 283 13.93 4.04 -2.43
CA GLY A 283 14.97 3.41 -3.24
C GLY A 283 14.47 2.51 -4.39
N ALA A 284 13.17 2.21 -4.48
CA ALA A 284 12.63 1.37 -5.56
C ALA A 284 12.82 2.00 -6.96
N SER A 285 12.75 3.33 -7.06
CA SER A 285 12.90 4.07 -8.33
C SER A 285 14.28 3.96 -8.98
N GLY A 286 15.32 3.61 -8.21
CA GLY A 286 16.70 3.48 -8.70
C GLY A 286 17.11 2.06 -9.10
N THR A 287 16.16 1.11 -9.15
CA THR A 287 16.42 -0.31 -9.45
C THR A 287 15.83 -0.71 -10.82
N GLY A 288 15.59 -2.00 -11.04
CA GLY A 288 14.82 -2.51 -12.20
C GLY A 288 13.31 -2.58 -11.93
N ASN A 289 12.53 -2.81 -12.98
CA ASN A 289 11.06 -2.89 -12.90
C ASN A 289 10.55 -4.25 -13.42
N MET A 290 10.29 -5.21 -12.52
CA MET A 290 9.86 -6.54 -12.98
C MET A 290 8.47 -6.57 -13.63
N TYR A 291 7.58 -5.69 -13.19
CA TYR A 291 6.23 -5.57 -13.73
C TYR A 291 6.23 -5.18 -15.21
N ASN A 292 7.15 -4.31 -15.63
CA ASN A 292 7.22 -3.78 -17.00
C ASN A 292 8.30 -4.43 -17.88
N GLU A 293 9.40 -4.91 -17.30
CA GLU A 293 10.53 -5.45 -18.07
C GLU A 293 10.36 -6.94 -18.36
N ILE A 294 10.03 -7.73 -17.34
CA ILE A 294 9.91 -9.20 -17.45
C ILE A 294 8.46 -9.69 -17.30
N TYR A 295 7.50 -8.76 -17.19
CA TYR A 295 6.06 -9.00 -17.08
C TYR A 295 5.69 -9.94 -15.91
N CYS A 296 6.40 -9.77 -14.79
CA CYS A 296 6.21 -10.52 -13.56
C CYS A 296 5.34 -9.72 -12.59
N ASP A 297 4.17 -10.26 -12.22
CA ASP A 297 3.21 -9.57 -11.34
C ASP A 297 2.81 -10.43 -10.11
N PRO A 298 3.72 -10.57 -9.14
CA PRO A 298 3.46 -11.36 -7.93
C PRO A 298 2.35 -10.82 -7.04
N VAL A 299 2.03 -9.52 -7.12
CA VAL A 299 0.90 -8.97 -6.35
C VAL A 299 -0.42 -9.57 -6.83
N THR A 300 -0.58 -9.81 -8.13
CA THR A 300 -1.74 -10.52 -8.67
C THR A 300 -1.80 -11.97 -8.17
N TRP A 301 -0.67 -12.68 -8.12
CA TRP A 301 -0.65 -14.06 -7.60
C TRP A 301 -1.04 -14.15 -6.12
N LEU A 302 -0.61 -13.16 -5.32
CA LEU A 302 -1.01 -13.05 -3.92
C LEU A 302 -2.52 -12.78 -3.78
N LYS A 303 -3.07 -11.86 -4.58
CA LYS A 303 -4.51 -11.55 -4.62
C LYS A 303 -5.36 -12.76 -4.98
N GLU A 304 -4.94 -13.48 -6.02
CA GLU A 304 -5.66 -14.65 -6.55
C GLU A 304 -5.40 -15.91 -5.71
N GLY A 305 -4.40 -15.89 -4.81
CA GLY A 305 -4.03 -17.03 -3.99
C GLY A 305 -3.41 -18.18 -4.78
N THR A 306 -2.72 -17.88 -5.89
CA THR A 306 -2.12 -18.87 -6.81
C THR A 306 -0.67 -19.23 -6.45
N ILE A 307 -0.19 -18.80 -5.30
CA ILE A 307 1.08 -19.20 -4.68
C ILE A 307 0.87 -19.29 -3.17
N ASP A 308 1.74 -20.05 -2.51
CA ASP A 308 1.80 -20.17 -1.05
C ASP A 308 2.83 -19.21 -0.43
N TYR A 309 3.87 -18.84 -1.18
CA TYR A 309 4.86 -17.85 -0.72
C TYR A 309 5.56 -17.10 -1.87
N VAL A 310 6.09 -15.92 -1.56
CA VAL A 310 7.05 -15.19 -2.42
C VAL A 310 8.41 -15.12 -1.75
N THR A 311 9.48 -15.15 -2.57
CA THR A 311 10.85 -14.98 -2.10
C THR A 311 11.64 -13.96 -2.93
N PRO A 312 11.24 -12.68 -2.87
CA PRO A 312 11.81 -11.64 -3.72
C PRO A 312 13.31 -11.47 -3.48
N GLN A 313 14.05 -11.25 -4.57
CA GLN A 313 15.50 -11.11 -4.62
C GLN A 313 15.93 -9.70 -4.20
N ILE A 314 16.02 -9.47 -2.89
CA ILE A 314 16.45 -8.19 -2.31
C ILE A 314 17.96 -8.22 -2.14
N TYR A 315 18.69 -8.02 -3.25
CA TYR A 315 20.14 -8.24 -3.33
C TYR A 315 20.99 -6.96 -3.14
N TRP A 316 20.42 -5.94 -2.51
CA TRP A 316 21.08 -4.68 -2.18
C TRP A 316 21.22 -4.54 -0.67
N SER A 317 22.14 -3.69 -0.20
CA SER A 317 22.36 -3.49 1.22
C SER A 317 21.28 -2.63 1.90
N THR A 318 21.19 -2.74 3.21
CA THR A 318 20.42 -1.88 4.13
C THR A 318 20.82 -0.40 4.07
N THR A 319 22.02 -0.11 3.55
CA THR A 319 22.58 1.24 3.39
C THR A 319 22.50 1.76 1.95
N ALA A 320 21.99 0.98 1.00
CA ALA A 320 21.88 1.41 -0.38
C ALA A 320 20.79 2.48 -0.56
N ASP A 321 21.08 3.51 -1.38
CA ASP A 321 20.09 4.51 -1.78
C ASP A 321 19.05 3.91 -2.74
N ALA A 322 19.53 3.20 -3.76
CA ALA A 322 18.71 2.44 -4.69
C ALA A 322 18.60 0.98 -4.24
N GLY A 323 17.39 0.44 -4.18
CA GLY A 323 17.16 -0.93 -3.75
C GLY A 323 17.24 -1.14 -2.24
N ASN A 324 17.14 -0.07 -1.43
CA ASN A 324 17.29 -0.13 0.02
C ASN A 324 16.59 -1.34 0.66
N TYR A 325 17.38 -2.25 1.23
CA TYR A 325 16.87 -3.54 1.72
C TYR A 325 15.72 -3.37 2.73
N LEU A 326 15.88 -2.45 3.69
CA LEU A 326 14.92 -2.26 4.76
C LEU A 326 13.56 -1.83 4.22
N SER A 327 13.56 -0.87 3.29
CA SER A 327 12.33 -0.33 2.71
C SER A 327 11.59 -1.35 1.85
N ILE A 328 12.33 -2.14 1.05
CA ILE A 328 11.74 -3.18 0.20
C ILE A 328 11.25 -4.36 1.05
N CYS A 329 12.01 -4.79 2.05
CA CYS A 329 11.63 -5.87 2.96
C CYS A 329 10.38 -5.51 3.78
N GLN A 330 10.28 -4.28 4.30
CA GLN A 330 9.08 -3.80 4.97
C GLN A 330 7.87 -3.82 4.03
N TRP A 331 8.03 -3.36 2.79
CA TRP A 331 6.93 -3.34 1.83
C TRP A 331 6.42 -4.75 1.50
N TRP A 332 7.31 -5.72 1.26
CA TRP A 332 6.93 -7.12 1.05
C TRP A 332 6.24 -7.73 2.28
N SER A 333 6.69 -7.36 3.48
CA SER A 333 6.04 -7.79 4.72
C SER A 333 4.65 -7.18 4.90
N ASP A 334 4.41 -5.97 4.39
CA ASP A 334 3.12 -5.29 4.49
C ASP A 334 2.09 -5.85 3.48
N ILE A 335 2.52 -6.12 2.24
CA ILE A 335 1.64 -6.67 1.21
C ILE A 335 1.26 -8.13 1.54
N ILE A 336 2.17 -8.92 2.13
CA ILE A 336 1.91 -10.34 2.37
C ILE A 336 0.78 -10.60 3.38
N VAL A 337 0.71 -9.80 4.45
CA VAL A 337 -0.31 -9.92 5.50
C VAL A 337 -1.71 -9.68 4.95
N ARG A 338 -1.84 -8.78 3.96
CA ARG A 338 -3.14 -8.49 3.32
C ARG A 338 -3.71 -9.71 2.63
N TYR A 339 -2.86 -10.57 2.10
CA TYR A 339 -3.27 -11.73 1.31
C TYR A 339 -3.19 -13.06 2.07
N GLY A 340 -2.50 -13.09 3.22
CA GLY A 340 -2.39 -14.28 4.08
C GLY A 340 -1.58 -15.38 3.38
N LYS A 341 -0.35 -15.03 3.01
CA LYS A 341 0.68 -15.91 2.41
C LYS A 341 1.99 -15.64 3.14
N HIS A 342 3.06 -16.35 2.78
CA HIS A 342 4.37 -16.10 3.37
C HIS A 342 5.31 -15.30 2.47
N PHE A 343 6.17 -14.52 3.11
CA PHE A 343 7.27 -13.80 2.48
C PHE A 343 8.60 -14.22 3.10
N PHE A 344 9.55 -14.65 2.27
CA PHE A 344 10.91 -14.98 2.71
C PHE A 344 11.91 -14.23 1.85
N SER A 345 12.62 -13.24 2.40
CA SER A 345 13.57 -12.46 1.61
C SER A 345 14.67 -13.34 1.01
N SER A 346 14.90 -13.24 -0.30
CA SER A 346 16.08 -13.85 -0.93
C SER A 346 17.25 -12.88 -0.83
N MET A 347 18.34 -13.32 -0.18
CA MET A 347 19.50 -12.52 0.22
C MET A 347 20.75 -12.93 -0.55
N ASN A 348 21.56 -11.95 -0.96
CA ASN A 348 22.77 -12.21 -1.73
C ASN A 348 24.01 -12.35 -0.82
N MET A 349 24.42 -13.58 -0.56
CA MET A 349 25.59 -13.85 0.26
C MET A 349 26.91 -13.58 -0.45
N ASP A 350 26.95 -13.74 -1.78
CA ASP A 350 28.19 -13.60 -2.55
C ASP A 350 28.72 -12.17 -2.51
N SER A 351 27.83 -11.18 -2.60
CA SER A 351 28.19 -9.76 -2.54
C SER A 351 28.53 -9.26 -1.13
N PHE A 352 28.16 -10.00 -0.09
CA PHE A 352 28.35 -9.62 1.32
C PHE A 352 29.20 -10.61 2.11
N VAL A 353 30.00 -11.42 1.40
CA VAL A 353 30.83 -12.47 2.02
C VAL A 353 31.73 -11.92 3.13
N ASP A 354 32.30 -10.72 2.94
CA ASP A 354 33.18 -10.06 3.92
C ASP A 354 32.46 -9.12 4.89
N ASN A 355 31.12 -9.02 4.81
CA ASN A 355 30.32 -8.11 5.64
C ASN A 355 29.19 -8.85 6.39
N LEU A 356 29.58 -9.67 7.37
CA LEU A 356 28.63 -10.41 8.21
C LEU A 356 27.70 -9.51 9.04
N THR A 357 28.10 -8.26 9.30
CA THR A 357 27.27 -7.27 9.98
C THR A 357 26.05 -6.89 9.14
N GLU A 358 26.25 -6.70 7.83
CA GLU A 358 25.17 -6.46 6.87
C GLU A 358 24.18 -7.62 6.83
N VAL A 359 24.68 -8.85 6.68
CA VAL A 359 23.83 -10.05 6.65
C VAL A 359 23.01 -10.20 7.93
N ASN A 360 23.60 -9.92 9.09
CA ASN A 360 22.88 -9.92 10.36
C ASN A 360 21.81 -8.82 10.43
N ALA A 361 22.09 -7.63 9.89
CA ALA A 361 21.12 -6.54 9.82
C ALA A 361 19.92 -6.92 8.94
N GLU A 362 20.16 -7.54 7.79
CA GLU A 362 19.12 -8.04 6.88
C GLU A 362 18.26 -9.15 7.53
N ILE A 363 18.89 -10.14 8.20
CA ILE A 363 18.16 -11.20 8.92
C ILE A 363 17.29 -10.60 10.05
N ASN A 364 17.84 -9.63 10.79
CA ASN A 364 17.09 -8.95 11.85
C ASN A 364 15.95 -8.10 11.27
N ALA A 365 16.15 -7.45 10.11
CA ALA A 365 15.08 -6.75 9.42
C ALA A 365 13.95 -7.69 9.03
N ASN A 366 14.25 -8.87 8.47
CA ASN A 366 13.26 -9.88 8.14
C ASN A 366 12.44 -10.25 9.39
N ARG A 367 13.10 -10.54 10.52
CA ARG A 367 12.42 -10.87 11.79
C ARG A 367 11.58 -9.73 12.35
N ASN A 368 12.07 -8.50 12.27
CA ASN A 368 11.41 -7.32 12.85
C ASN A 368 10.20 -6.86 12.02
N PHE A 369 10.27 -6.99 10.69
CA PHE A 369 9.19 -6.56 9.79
C PHE A 369 8.13 -7.64 9.57
N THR A 370 8.44 -8.90 9.92
CA THR A 370 7.48 -10.02 9.87
C THR A 370 6.24 -9.71 10.71
N LYS A 371 5.07 -9.89 10.10
CA LYS A 371 3.75 -9.64 10.72
C LYS A 371 2.84 -10.87 10.72
N ASP A 372 3.19 -11.92 9.98
CA ASP A 372 2.45 -13.15 9.79
C ASP A 372 2.96 -14.33 10.65
N ASN A 373 3.88 -14.07 11.61
CA ASN A 373 4.55 -15.10 12.42
C ASN A 373 5.33 -16.14 11.58
N ALA A 374 5.71 -15.78 10.35
CA ALA A 374 6.46 -16.61 9.42
C ALA A 374 7.74 -15.91 8.92
N PRO A 375 8.66 -15.50 9.82
CA PRO A 375 9.89 -14.87 9.37
C PRO A 375 10.72 -15.84 8.55
N GLY A 376 11.54 -15.34 7.64
CA GLY A 376 12.46 -16.22 6.93
C GLY A 376 13.39 -15.54 5.94
N SER A 377 14.37 -16.33 5.52
CA SER A 377 15.41 -15.96 4.57
C SER A 377 15.69 -17.12 3.63
N VAL A 378 15.95 -16.78 2.37
CA VAL A 378 16.48 -17.69 1.36
C VAL A 378 17.83 -17.16 0.90
N PHE A 379 18.86 -17.98 0.93
CA PHE A 379 20.22 -17.52 0.72
C PHE A 379 20.73 -17.87 -0.69
N TRP A 380 21.16 -16.86 -1.45
CA TRP A 380 21.88 -17.04 -2.71
C TRP A 380 23.40 -16.97 -2.45
N SER A 381 24.19 -18.04 -2.60
CA SER A 381 23.80 -19.42 -2.93
C SER A 381 24.48 -20.44 -2.03
N THR A 382 24.20 -21.73 -2.24
CA THR A 382 24.57 -22.82 -1.33
C THR A 382 26.08 -22.98 -1.13
N LYS A 383 26.90 -22.64 -2.12
CA LYS A 383 28.36 -22.65 -2.02
C LYS A 383 28.88 -21.87 -0.81
N SER A 384 28.21 -20.79 -0.42
CA SER A 384 28.58 -19.97 0.73
C SER A 384 28.49 -20.74 2.04
N TRP A 385 27.63 -21.77 2.11
CA TRP A 385 27.49 -22.66 3.26
C TRP A 385 28.38 -23.88 3.22
N CYS A 386 29.08 -24.17 2.11
CA CYS A 386 29.71 -25.49 1.92
C CYS A 386 31.21 -25.43 1.65
N TYR A 387 31.71 -24.35 1.07
CA TYR A 387 33.14 -24.15 0.80
C TYR A 387 33.74 -23.13 1.77
N ASP A 388 35.07 -23.03 1.83
CA ASP A 388 35.73 -22.11 2.75
C ASP A 388 35.22 -20.68 2.53
N SER A 389 34.52 -20.17 3.54
CA SER A 389 33.84 -18.89 3.51
C SER A 389 33.70 -18.37 4.94
N PRO A 390 33.51 -17.05 5.14
CA PRO A 390 33.12 -16.48 6.42
C PRO A 390 31.88 -17.16 7.05
N PHE A 391 30.94 -17.65 6.24
CA PHE A 391 29.72 -18.32 6.72
C PHE A 391 29.99 -19.76 7.19
N THR A 392 30.89 -20.51 6.52
CA THR A 392 31.29 -21.84 7.00
C THR A 392 32.16 -21.79 8.24
N ARG A 393 32.87 -20.67 8.47
CA ARG A 393 33.60 -20.38 9.71
C ARG A 393 32.70 -19.86 10.84
N ASN A 394 31.54 -19.32 10.49
CA ASN A 394 30.53 -18.84 11.42
C ASN A 394 29.17 -19.50 11.17
N GLN A 395 29.13 -20.83 11.28
CA GLN A 395 27.98 -21.65 10.86
C GLN A 395 26.66 -21.26 11.55
N ARG A 396 26.73 -20.61 12.72
CA ARG A 396 25.56 -20.19 13.52
C ARG A 396 25.18 -18.72 13.32
N ILE A 397 25.67 -18.08 12.26
CA ILE A 397 25.37 -16.69 11.94
C ILE A 397 23.86 -16.40 11.81
N VAL A 398 23.10 -17.34 11.24
CA VAL A 398 21.63 -17.21 11.17
C VAL A 398 21.01 -17.36 12.56
N SER A 399 21.34 -18.44 13.26
CA SER A 399 20.95 -18.68 14.64
C SER A 399 21.73 -19.85 15.24
N SER A 400 21.98 -19.78 16.55
CA SER A 400 22.48 -20.92 17.32
C SER A 400 21.40 -21.94 17.68
N LYS A 401 20.12 -21.62 17.49
CA LYS A 401 18.95 -22.46 17.79
C LYS A 401 18.28 -22.92 16.50
N LYS A 402 17.71 -24.12 16.51
CA LYS A 402 16.92 -24.65 15.39
C LYS A 402 15.55 -23.97 15.31
N ALA A 403 14.93 -24.03 14.14
CA ALA A 403 13.57 -23.54 13.91
C ALA A 403 12.83 -24.47 12.95
N LEU A 404 11.51 -24.51 13.09
CA LEU A 404 10.62 -25.18 12.16
C LEU A 404 10.28 -24.26 10.97
N PRO A 405 10.07 -24.79 9.77
CA PRO A 405 9.41 -24.05 8.71
C PRO A 405 8.04 -23.50 9.19
N PRO A 406 7.64 -22.30 8.77
CA PRO A 406 6.31 -21.77 9.04
C PRO A 406 5.19 -22.67 8.46
N ALA A 407 4.05 -22.70 9.15
CA ALA A 407 2.90 -23.52 8.76
C ALA A 407 2.02 -22.79 7.74
N MET A 408 1.51 -23.48 6.73
CA MET A 408 0.46 -22.96 5.84
C MET A 408 -0.89 -23.05 6.53
N ASP A 409 -1.16 -22.10 7.40
CA ASP A 409 -2.32 -22.10 8.30
C ASP A 409 -3.66 -21.78 7.59
N TRP A 410 -3.60 -21.24 6.37
CA TRP A 410 -4.74 -21.09 5.45
C TRP A 410 -5.16 -22.40 4.76
N LYS A 411 -4.47 -23.51 5.01
CA LYS A 411 -4.81 -24.84 4.46
C LYS A 411 -5.48 -25.71 5.51
N ASN A 412 -6.32 -26.64 5.03
CA ASN A 412 -7.00 -27.58 5.89
C ASN A 412 -6.02 -28.52 6.59
N ARG A 413 -5.93 -28.36 7.91
CA ARG A 413 -5.16 -29.27 8.77
C ARG A 413 -5.88 -30.62 8.90
N PRO A 414 -5.15 -31.75 8.87
CA PRO A 414 -5.72 -33.03 9.25
C PRO A 414 -6.02 -33.07 10.75
N THR A 415 -6.75 -34.09 11.19
CA THR A 415 -6.89 -34.41 12.62
C THR A 415 -5.83 -35.42 13.01
N LEU A 416 -4.89 -35.02 13.87
CA LEU A 416 -3.88 -35.92 14.45
C LEU A 416 -4.02 -35.93 15.97
N GLY A 417 -3.95 -37.13 16.55
CA GLY A 417 -3.95 -37.34 17.99
C GLY A 417 -2.59 -37.10 18.64
N LEU A 418 -2.44 -37.54 19.87
CA LEU A 418 -1.17 -37.51 20.60
C LEU A 418 -0.26 -38.67 20.18
N VAL A 419 1.04 -38.42 20.10
CA VAL A 419 2.07 -39.48 19.99
C VAL A 419 2.03 -40.36 21.24
N GLN A 420 2.19 -41.68 21.07
CA GLN A 420 2.20 -42.67 22.15
C GLN A 420 3.58 -43.32 22.29
N ASN A 421 3.80 -43.97 23.44
CA ASN A 421 4.93 -44.85 23.70
C ASN A 421 6.32 -44.23 23.45
N ILE A 422 6.51 -42.97 23.84
CA ILE A 422 7.82 -42.31 23.75
C ILE A 422 8.81 -43.03 24.67
N SER A 423 9.84 -43.63 24.07
CA SER A 423 10.88 -44.38 24.76
C SER A 423 12.26 -43.94 24.28
N ALA A 424 13.19 -43.76 25.21
CA ALA A 424 14.56 -43.37 24.91
C ALA A 424 15.52 -44.44 25.44
N SER A 425 16.34 -44.99 24.54
CA SER A 425 17.31 -46.04 24.82
C SER A 425 18.61 -45.78 24.05
N GLY A 426 19.75 -45.90 24.73
CA GLY A 426 21.05 -45.53 24.16
C GLY A 426 21.04 -44.08 23.67
N ASN A 427 21.37 -43.88 22.40
CA ASN A 427 21.38 -42.55 21.76
C ASN A 427 20.17 -42.31 20.85
N THR A 428 19.06 -43.01 21.07
CA THR A 428 17.87 -42.93 20.21
C THR A 428 16.60 -42.78 21.04
N VAL A 429 15.72 -41.90 20.61
CA VAL A 429 14.33 -41.81 21.08
C VAL A 429 13.39 -42.31 19.97
N THR A 430 12.38 -43.08 20.35
CA THR A 430 11.42 -43.76 19.48
C THR A 430 10.00 -43.59 20.01
N TRP A 431 9.01 -43.70 19.12
CA TRP A 431 7.59 -43.63 19.46
C TRP A 431 6.75 -44.36 18.41
N ASP A 432 5.44 -44.47 18.65
CA ASP A 432 4.52 -45.12 17.72
C ASP A 432 4.38 -44.35 16.40
N ASN A 433 4.45 -45.06 15.27
CA ASN A 433 4.21 -44.46 13.97
C ASN A 433 2.73 -44.09 13.80
N MET A 434 2.46 -42.82 13.49
CA MET A 434 1.13 -42.27 13.25
C MET A 434 0.63 -42.37 11.81
N GLY A 435 1.37 -43.07 10.95
CA GLY A 435 0.98 -43.35 9.56
C GLY A 435 1.78 -42.56 8.53
N THR A 436 1.27 -42.53 7.31
CA THR A 436 1.89 -41.82 6.17
C THR A 436 1.60 -40.33 6.21
N ASN A 437 2.46 -39.50 5.62
CA ASN A 437 2.30 -38.03 5.56
C ASN A 437 2.28 -37.33 6.92
N VAL A 438 2.90 -37.93 7.93
CA VAL A 438 3.12 -37.33 9.25
C VAL A 438 4.62 -37.24 9.49
N ARG A 439 5.07 -36.04 9.85
CA ARG A 439 6.40 -35.74 10.38
C ARG A 439 6.29 -35.58 11.89
N TYR A 440 7.42 -35.47 12.57
CA TYR A 440 7.43 -35.28 14.02
C TYR A 440 8.40 -34.18 14.42
N VAL A 441 8.01 -33.37 15.40
CA VAL A 441 8.90 -32.42 16.08
C VAL A 441 9.36 -33.04 17.38
N VAL A 442 10.66 -32.97 17.64
CA VAL A 442 11.27 -33.56 18.83
C VAL A 442 11.90 -32.47 19.70
N TYR A 443 11.64 -32.55 21.00
CA TYR A 443 12.17 -31.66 22.02
C TYR A 443 12.95 -32.43 23.07
N ALA A 444 13.97 -31.79 23.64
CA ALA A 444 14.62 -32.23 24.87
C ALA A 444 14.39 -31.19 25.97
N VAL A 445 13.57 -31.55 26.94
CA VAL A 445 13.21 -30.68 28.06
C VAL A 445 14.00 -31.11 29.30
N PRO A 446 14.78 -30.23 29.94
CA PRO A 446 15.46 -30.56 31.19
C PRO A 446 14.47 -31.07 32.23
N ASN A 447 14.87 -32.08 33.01
CA ASN A 447 13.98 -32.71 33.99
C ASN A 447 13.36 -31.70 34.98
N ALA A 448 14.13 -30.69 35.40
CA ALA A 448 13.67 -29.62 36.30
C ALA A 448 12.68 -28.63 35.64
N SER A 449 12.60 -28.61 34.30
CA SER A 449 11.73 -27.72 33.54
C SER A 449 10.43 -28.40 33.07
N VAL A 450 10.29 -29.71 33.30
CA VAL A 450 9.07 -30.44 32.95
C VAL A 450 7.89 -29.86 33.74
N GLY A 451 6.83 -29.47 33.03
CA GLY A 451 5.63 -28.88 33.63
C GLY A 451 5.60 -27.35 33.68
N ILE A 452 6.71 -26.68 33.33
CA ILE A 452 6.68 -25.23 33.07
C ILE A 452 5.78 -24.98 31.85
N LYS A 453 4.85 -24.03 31.97
CA LYS A 453 3.96 -23.64 30.86
C LYS A 453 4.77 -23.09 29.70
N ASN A 454 4.33 -23.36 28.47
CA ASN A 454 4.91 -22.82 27.24
C ASN A 454 6.37 -23.22 27.00
N ILE A 455 6.88 -24.20 27.73
CA ILE A 455 8.28 -24.63 27.61
C ILE A 455 8.60 -25.09 26.17
N LEU A 456 7.63 -25.70 25.47
CA LEU A 456 7.80 -26.17 24.09
C LEU A 456 7.64 -25.07 23.03
N ASN A 457 7.30 -23.84 23.42
CA ASN A 457 7.31 -22.68 22.52
C ASN A 457 8.72 -22.09 22.40
N ASP A 458 9.64 -22.49 23.29
CA ASP A 458 11.02 -22.01 23.28
C ASP A 458 11.90 -22.87 22.35
N SER A 459 12.49 -22.23 21.35
CA SER A 459 13.39 -22.87 20.39
C SER A 459 14.64 -23.47 21.04
N GLN A 460 14.97 -23.10 22.28
CA GLN A 460 16.11 -23.67 23.00
C GLN A 460 15.99 -25.18 23.25
N TYR A 461 14.76 -25.71 23.35
CA TYR A 461 14.50 -27.13 23.61
C TYR A 461 14.19 -27.92 22.34
N LEU A 462 14.06 -27.25 21.19
CA LEU A 462 13.78 -27.89 19.91
C LEU A 462 15.02 -28.62 19.41
N LEU A 463 14.93 -29.95 19.27
CA LEU A 463 15.97 -30.76 18.65
C LEU A 463 15.87 -30.77 17.12
N GLY A 464 14.66 -30.66 16.57
CA GLY A 464 14.42 -30.61 15.12
C GLY A 464 13.15 -31.36 14.71
N MET A 465 13.00 -31.56 13.40
CA MET A 465 11.95 -32.40 12.82
C MET A 465 12.53 -33.69 12.23
N THR A 466 11.69 -34.71 12.10
CA THR A 466 12.04 -35.99 11.45
C THR A 466 10.84 -36.54 10.67
N TYR A 467 11.13 -37.24 9.57
CA TYR A 467 10.14 -37.90 8.71
C TYR A 467 9.85 -39.34 9.16
N ILE A 468 10.56 -39.85 10.16
CA ILE A 468 10.39 -41.20 10.71
C ILE A 468 10.09 -41.13 12.20
N ASN A 469 9.59 -42.22 12.78
CA ASN A 469 9.20 -42.32 14.19
C ASN A 469 10.37 -42.55 15.16
N SER A 470 11.54 -42.01 14.83
CA SER A 470 12.73 -42.05 15.67
C SER A 470 13.60 -40.81 15.49
N TYR A 471 14.43 -40.52 16.50
CA TYR A 471 15.38 -39.40 16.46
C TYR A 471 16.65 -39.75 17.22
N THR A 472 17.81 -39.40 16.64
CA THR A 472 19.12 -39.59 17.28
C THR A 472 19.38 -38.46 18.27
N ILE A 473 19.62 -38.81 19.52
CA ILE A 473 19.89 -37.86 20.61
C ILE A 473 21.23 -37.16 20.31
N PRO A 474 21.28 -35.81 20.27
CA PRO A 474 22.54 -35.10 20.03
C PRO A 474 23.49 -35.19 21.22
N ASN A 475 24.79 -35.07 20.95
CA ASN A 475 25.81 -34.97 22.00
C ASN A 475 25.47 -33.85 22.99
N GLY A 476 25.62 -34.12 24.29
CA GLY A 476 25.31 -33.19 25.37
C GLY A 476 23.87 -33.27 25.90
N ILE A 477 22.99 -34.05 25.25
CA ILE A 477 21.65 -34.38 25.75
C ILE A 477 21.65 -35.84 26.23
N SER A 478 20.99 -36.11 27.37
CA SER A 478 20.93 -37.45 27.97
C SER A 478 19.56 -37.70 28.62
N THR A 479 19.14 -38.96 28.63
CA THR A 479 17.93 -39.45 29.33
C THR A 479 18.00 -39.25 30.85
N SER A 480 19.20 -39.11 31.41
CA SER A 480 19.39 -38.83 32.84
C SER A 480 19.07 -37.38 33.22
N THR A 481 19.17 -36.44 32.28
CA THR A 481 19.01 -35.01 32.53
C THR A 481 17.79 -34.40 31.83
N HIS A 482 17.23 -35.09 30.82
CA HIS A 482 16.12 -34.59 30.01
C HIS A 482 15.00 -35.62 29.86
N LYS A 483 13.78 -35.10 29.68
CA LYS A 483 12.65 -35.81 29.09
C LYS A 483 12.48 -35.38 27.65
N PHE A 484 12.04 -36.30 26.81
CA PHE A 484 11.73 -35.99 25.43
C PHE A 484 10.25 -35.67 25.25
N ALA A 485 9.94 -34.64 24.47
CA ALA A 485 8.59 -34.39 24.01
C ALA A 485 8.51 -34.56 22.50
N VAL A 486 7.43 -35.16 22.01
CA VAL A 486 7.22 -35.39 20.57
C VAL A 486 5.84 -34.88 20.18
N ALA A 487 5.82 -34.01 19.17
CA ALA A 487 4.60 -33.49 18.56
C ALA A 487 4.45 -34.02 17.13
N PRO A 488 3.25 -34.47 16.71
CA PRO A 488 2.97 -34.67 15.29
C PRO A 488 3.08 -33.34 14.53
N LEU A 489 3.59 -33.41 13.31
CA LEU A 489 3.71 -32.30 12.37
C LEU A 489 3.13 -32.75 11.03
N ASP A 490 2.08 -32.07 10.55
CA ASP A 490 1.53 -32.40 9.25
C ASP A 490 2.44 -31.91 8.10
N ARG A 491 2.08 -32.25 6.85
CA ARG A 491 2.81 -31.77 5.67
C ARG A 491 2.64 -30.28 5.38
N TYR A 492 1.62 -29.63 5.94
CA TYR A 492 1.42 -28.17 5.86
C TYR A 492 2.29 -27.39 6.86
N GLY A 493 2.91 -28.08 7.83
CA GLY A 493 3.76 -27.49 8.87
C GLY A 493 3.03 -27.19 10.18
N ASN A 494 1.75 -27.55 10.31
CA ASN A 494 1.00 -27.40 11.56
C ASN A 494 1.51 -28.42 12.59
N GLU A 495 1.96 -27.90 13.72
CA GLU A 495 2.36 -28.71 14.86
C GLU A 495 1.13 -29.01 15.72
N PHE A 496 0.99 -30.27 16.15
CA PHE A 496 -0.08 -30.75 17.03
C PHE A 496 0.42 -30.84 18.48
N PRO A 497 -0.46 -31.00 19.48
CA PRO A 497 -0.01 -31.08 20.86
C PRO A 497 1.05 -32.18 21.09
N ALA A 498 2.09 -31.83 21.83
CA ALA A 498 3.18 -32.76 22.11
C ALA A 498 2.85 -33.69 23.29
N SER A 499 3.21 -34.97 23.17
CA SER A 499 3.31 -35.87 24.33
C SER A 499 4.67 -35.74 24.98
N ILE A 500 4.74 -35.76 26.31
CA ILE A 500 6.01 -35.72 27.06
C ILE A 500 6.27 -37.10 27.67
N GLN A 501 7.49 -37.62 27.48
CA GLN A 501 7.93 -38.90 28.00
C GLN A 501 7.68 -39.03 29.51
N GLY A 502 6.90 -40.04 29.90
CA GLY A 502 6.59 -40.34 31.30
C GLY A 502 5.57 -39.40 31.96
N VAL A 503 4.97 -38.47 31.20
CA VAL A 503 3.87 -37.63 31.68
C VAL A 503 2.55 -38.26 31.23
N ALA A 504 1.63 -38.45 32.18
CA ALA A 504 0.31 -38.98 31.88
C ALA A 504 -0.48 -38.03 30.96
N GLN A 505 -1.28 -38.62 30.07
CA GLN A 505 -2.20 -37.85 29.23
C GLN A 505 -3.21 -37.08 30.09
N ARG A 506 -3.57 -35.91 29.62
CA ARG A 506 -4.46 -34.95 30.28
C ARG A 506 -5.66 -34.66 29.38
N SER A 507 -6.74 -34.19 29.98
CA SER A 507 -7.92 -33.73 29.25
C SER A 507 -7.64 -32.42 28.51
N ALA A 508 -8.36 -32.23 27.40
CA ALA A 508 -8.36 -30.97 26.66
C ALA A 508 -8.77 -29.79 27.56
N VAL A 509 -8.24 -28.61 27.24
CA VAL A 509 -8.57 -27.34 27.91
C VAL A 509 -9.36 -26.46 26.95
N THR A 510 -10.39 -25.77 27.44
CA THR A 510 -11.24 -24.87 26.62
C THR A 510 -11.33 -23.50 27.26
N VAL A 511 -11.78 -22.51 26.49
CA VAL A 511 -12.01 -21.13 26.95
C VAL A 511 -13.43 -20.69 26.63
N THR A 512 -13.91 -19.69 27.36
CA THR A 512 -15.19 -19.02 27.07
C THR A 512 -14.91 -17.73 26.32
N LEU A 513 -15.55 -17.54 25.15
CA LEU A 513 -15.40 -16.32 24.35
C LEU A 513 -16.09 -15.13 25.02
N THR A 514 -15.44 -13.97 25.05
CA THR A 514 -15.99 -12.74 25.64
C THR A 514 -16.53 -11.80 24.57
N ALA A 515 -15.71 -11.40 23.59
CA ALA A 515 -16.14 -10.55 22.47
C ALA A 515 -15.43 -10.93 21.16
N PRO A 516 -16.05 -10.73 19.98
CA PRO A 516 -17.44 -10.31 19.74
C PRO A 516 -18.51 -11.28 20.26
N THR A 517 -19.74 -10.80 20.40
CA THR A 517 -20.90 -11.66 20.71
C THR A 517 -21.34 -12.46 19.48
N ASN A 518 -22.10 -13.54 19.68
CA ASN A 518 -22.53 -14.40 18.58
C ASN A 518 -23.50 -13.65 17.64
N GLY A 519 -23.24 -13.64 16.34
CA GLY A 519 -24.02 -12.94 15.32
C GLY A 519 -23.82 -11.42 15.28
N GLN A 520 -22.80 -10.90 15.97
CA GLN A 520 -22.56 -9.45 16.01
C GLN A 520 -22.12 -8.92 14.65
N GLN A 521 -22.66 -7.76 14.28
CA GLN A 521 -22.24 -7.01 13.09
C GLN A 521 -21.24 -5.93 13.51
N LEU A 522 -20.13 -5.81 12.78
CA LEU A 522 -18.97 -5.00 13.17
C LEU A 522 -18.31 -4.35 11.96
N TYR A 523 -17.52 -3.32 12.24
CA TYR A 523 -16.60 -2.71 11.28
C TYR A 523 -15.18 -2.80 11.84
N CYS A 524 -14.17 -2.97 10.99
CA CYS A 524 -12.77 -3.04 11.41
C CYS A 524 -12.18 -1.64 11.70
N PRO A 525 -11.37 -1.42 12.75
CA PRO A 525 -10.82 -2.44 13.64
C PRO A 525 -11.67 -2.74 14.88
N PHE A 526 -11.53 -3.95 15.43
CA PHE A 526 -12.05 -4.37 16.74
C PHE A 526 -11.14 -5.45 17.35
N THR A 527 -11.50 -5.97 18.52
CA THR A 527 -10.70 -6.97 19.25
C THR A 527 -11.48 -8.25 19.53
N PHE A 528 -10.90 -9.39 19.18
CA PHE A 528 -11.33 -10.71 19.67
C PHE A 528 -10.80 -10.94 21.07
N SER A 529 -11.62 -11.49 21.97
CA SER A 529 -11.23 -11.75 23.36
C SER A 529 -11.91 -12.98 23.94
N TRP A 530 -11.26 -13.61 24.91
CA TRP A 530 -11.76 -14.77 25.65
C TRP A 530 -11.27 -14.78 27.11
N ALA A 531 -11.93 -15.56 27.95
CA ALA A 531 -11.55 -15.75 29.34
C ALA A 531 -10.23 -16.55 29.44
N ASN A 532 -9.34 -16.12 30.35
CA ASN A 532 -8.11 -16.84 30.64
C ASN A 532 -8.39 -18.23 31.22
N ASN A 533 -7.71 -19.26 30.72
CA ASN A 533 -7.68 -20.58 31.34
C ASN A 533 -6.26 -20.86 31.87
N SER A 534 -6.14 -21.03 33.18
CA SER A 534 -4.84 -21.24 33.84
C SER A 534 -4.16 -22.56 33.46
N ASN A 535 -4.81 -23.48 32.75
CA ASN A 535 -4.19 -24.72 32.27
C ASN A 535 -3.82 -24.65 30.78
N ALA A 536 -4.25 -23.62 30.06
CA ALA A 536 -3.83 -23.39 28.69
C ALA A 536 -2.40 -22.85 28.66
N GLU A 537 -1.64 -23.35 27.70
CA GLU A 537 -0.28 -22.95 27.40
C GLU A 537 -0.32 -21.89 26.28
N THR A 538 -0.91 -22.23 25.14
CA THR A 538 -1.04 -21.35 23.97
C THR A 538 -2.50 -21.33 23.48
N TYR A 539 -2.89 -20.24 22.82
CA TYR A 539 -4.16 -20.10 22.12
C TYR A 539 -3.95 -19.90 20.63
N PHE A 540 -4.94 -20.31 19.84
CA PHE A 540 -5.03 -20.04 18.42
C PHE A 540 -6.40 -19.43 18.15
N LEU A 541 -6.43 -18.16 17.73
CA LEU A 541 -7.64 -17.54 17.20
C LEU A 541 -7.85 -18.07 15.79
N GLU A 542 -8.96 -18.78 15.58
CA GLU A 542 -9.34 -19.38 14.31
C GLU A 542 -10.54 -18.65 13.75
N ILE A 543 -10.42 -18.13 12.52
CA ILE A 543 -11.51 -17.46 11.79
C ILE A 543 -11.66 -18.14 10.43
N ALA A 544 -12.89 -18.51 10.08
CA ALA A 544 -13.25 -19.23 8.87
C ALA A 544 -14.48 -18.60 8.18
N GLU A 545 -14.65 -18.88 6.90
CA GLU A 545 -15.85 -18.47 6.13
C GLU A 545 -17.03 -19.42 6.35
N ASP A 546 -16.78 -20.60 6.93
CA ASP A 546 -17.77 -21.64 7.15
C ASP A 546 -17.80 -22.12 8.60
N ALA A 547 -18.98 -22.58 9.05
CA ALA A 547 -19.18 -23.08 10.41
C ALA A 547 -18.39 -24.37 10.73
N ALA A 548 -17.96 -25.12 9.71
CA ALA A 548 -17.18 -26.34 9.87
C ALA A 548 -15.67 -26.07 10.00
N PHE A 549 -15.22 -24.81 9.84
CA PHE A 549 -13.81 -24.42 9.85
C PHE A 549 -12.98 -25.19 8.80
N THR A 550 -13.55 -25.32 7.60
CA THR A 550 -12.92 -25.95 6.42
C THR A 550 -12.36 -24.94 5.41
N ASN A 551 -12.74 -23.66 5.54
CA ASN A 551 -12.24 -22.54 4.76
C ASN A 551 -11.66 -21.51 5.72
N MET A 552 -10.44 -21.79 6.19
CA MET A 552 -9.73 -20.97 7.15
C MET A 552 -9.25 -19.66 6.52
N VAL A 553 -9.56 -18.54 7.17
CA VAL A 553 -9.13 -17.20 6.76
C VAL A 553 -7.92 -16.75 7.59
N ILE A 554 -7.97 -17.00 8.89
CA ILE A 554 -6.96 -16.56 9.86
C ILE A 554 -6.73 -17.63 10.91
N VAL A 555 -5.46 -17.92 11.21
CA VAL A 555 -5.05 -18.66 12.40
C VAL A 555 -3.95 -17.87 13.12
N LYS A 556 -4.29 -17.18 14.20
CA LYS A 556 -3.30 -16.42 14.98
C LYS A 556 -2.92 -17.17 16.25
N GLU A 557 -1.69 -17.65 16.32
CA GLU A 557 -1.09 -18.18 17.55
C GLU A 557 -0.77 -17.03 18.53
N THR A 558 -1.14 -17.17 19.80
CA THR A 558 -0.87 -16.18 20.84
C THR A 558 -0.90 -16.79 22.24
N THR A 559 -0.20 -16.16 23.19
CA THR A 559 -0.35 -16.44 24.64
C THR A 559 -1.27 -15.43 25.33
N ALA A 560 -1.63 -14.35 24.64
CA ALA A 560 -2.60 -13.37 25.12
C ALA A 560 -4.02 -13.92 25.07
N THR A 561 -4.94 -13.28 25.79
CA THR A 561 -6.38 -13.63 25.79
C THR A 561 -7.22 -12.74 24.88
N SER A 562 -6.55 -11.99 24.00
CA SER A 562 -7.16 -11.13 23.00
C SER A 562 -6.23 -10.92 21.81
N VAL A 563 -6.82 -10.63 20.65
CA VAL A 563 -6.13 -10.28 19.41
C VAL A 563 -6.91 -9.18 18.71
N ALA A 564 -6.26 -8.06 18.41
CA ALA A 564 -6.85 -6.98 17.65
C ALA A 564 -6.79 -7.25 16.13
N THR A 565 -7.77 -6.77 15.37
CA THR A 565 -7.89 -7.04 13.93
C THR A 565 -6.78 -6.42 13.07
N ASP A 566 -6.05 -5.45 13.62
CA ASP A 566 -4.86 -4.84 13.02
C ASP A 566 -3.60 -5.72 13.15
N GLU A 567 -3.61 -6.73 14.03
CA GLU A 567 -2.53 -7.71 14.20
C GLU A 567 -2.64 -8.94 13.28
N ILE A 568 -3.68 -9.00 12.45
CA ILE A 568 -4.03 -10.14 11.59
C ILE A 568 -4.36 -9.67 10.17
N LYS A 569 -4.55 -10.62 9.24
CA LYS A 569 -5.03 -10.34 7.89
C LYS A 569 -6.29 -9.47 7.93
N THR A 570 -6.34 -8.46 7.07
CA THR A 570 -7.50 -7.58 6.97
C THR A 570 -8.75 -8.39 6.60
N LEU A 571 -9.72 -8.40 7.51
CA LEU A 571 -11.04 -8.96 7.24
C LEU A 571 -11.81 -7.97 6.34
N VAL A 572 -12.34 -8.48 5.23
CA VAL A 572 -13.19 -7.71 4.30
C VAL A 572 -14.66 -7.90 4.65
N GLU A 573 -15.56 -7.20 3.97
CA GLU A 573 -17.00 -7.41 4.13
C GLU A 573 -17.36 -8.88 3.91
N GLY A 574 -18.10 -9.47 4.86
CA GLY A 574 -18.41 -10.89 4.81
C GLY A 574 -18.96 -11.45 6.12
N ASN A 575 -19.41 -12.70 6.04
CA ASN A 575 -19.84 -13.47 7.21
C ASN A 575 -18.72 -14.43 7.59
N TYR A 576 -18.39 -14.47 8.88
CA TYR A 576 -17.32 -15.30 9.40
C TYR A 576 -17.78 -16.08 10.62
N HIS A 577 -17.12 -17.22 10.82
CA HIS A 577 -17.18 -18.01 12.04
C HIS A 577 -15.83 -17.95 12.73
N TRP A 578 -15.84 -17.81 14.05
CA TRP A 578 -14.60 -17.78 14.82
C TRP A 578 -14.70 -18.62 16.09
N ARG A 579 -13.55 -19.14 16.51
CA ARG A 579 -13.39 -19.88 17.76
C ARG A 579 -11.96 -19.71 18.28
N VAL A 580 -11.74 -20.12 19.52
CA VAL A 580 -10.41 -20.19 20.11
C VAL A 580 -10.08 -21.65 20.37
N ARG A 581 -8.97 -22.10 19.81
CA ARG A 581 -8.34 -23.38 20.13
C ARG A 581 -7.30 -23.16 21.23
N ALA A 582 -7.47 -23.83 22.36
CA ALA A 582 -6.54 -23.79 23.48
C ALA A 582 -5.69 -25.07 23.51
N ARG A 583 -4.38 -24.89 23.67
CA ARG A 583 -3.38 -25.94 23.63
C ARG A 583 -2.74 -26.14 25.00
N ARG A 584 -2.43 -27.40 25.31
CA ARG A 584 -1.65 -27.83 26.47
C ARG A 584 -0.85 -29.08 26.12
N SER A 585 0.37 -29.18 26.62
CA SER A 585 1.21 -30.36 26.46
C SER A 585 0.58 -31.60 27.12
N SER A 586 0.69 -32.73 26.42
CA SER A 586 0.14 -34.05 26.77
C SER A 586 -1.39 -34.06 26.90
N ALA A 587 -2.08 -33.19 26.18
CA ALA A 587 -3.53 -33.17 26.03
C ALA A 587 -3.91 -32.93 24.56
N PRO A 588 -5.05 -33.45 24.06
CA PRO A 588 -5.58 -32.99 22.79
C PRO A 588 -5.94 -31.50 22.84
N ASP A 589 -5.89 -30.83 21.69
CA ASP A 589 -6.34 -29.43 21.56
C ASP A 589 -7.83 -29.35 21.97
N GLY A 590 -8.20 -28.33 22.76
CA GLY A 590 -9.59 -28.06 23.09
C GLY A 590 -10.10 -26.80 22.39
N TYR A 591 -11.39 -26.74 22.11
CA TYR A 591 -12.01 -25.68 21.35
C TYR A 591 -13.10 -24.99 22.16
N SER A 592 -13.18 -23.67 22.06
CA SER A 592 -14.36 -22.93 22.51
C SER A 592 -15.58 -23.28 21.65
N ALA A 593 -16.78 -22.94 22.14
CA ALA A 593 -17.93 -22.84 21.26
C ALA A 593 -17.63 -21.82 20.13
N ALA A 594 -18.02 -22.13 18.91
CA ALA A 594 -17.88 -21.22 17.78
C ALA A 594 -18.93 -20.10 17.86
N ARG A 595 -18.57 -18.91 17.37
CA ARG A 595 -19.48 -17.77 17.19
C ARG A 595 -19.45 -17.32 15.73
N SER A 596 -20.57 -16.82 15.23
CA SER A 596 -20.60 -16.09 13.96
C SER A 596 -20.44 -14.58 14.19
N LEU A 597 -20.01 -13.86 13.16
CA LEU A 597 -20.03 -12.41 13.07
C LEU A 597 -20.16 -11.98 11.61
N THR A 598 -20.55 -10.72 11.39
CA THR A 598 -20.56 -10.11 10.05
C THR A 598 -19.69 -8.86 10.07
N ILE A 599 -18.72 -8.81 9.17
CA ILE A 599 -17.93 -7.60 8.90
C ILE A 599 -18.66 -6.80 7.82
N LYS A 600 -18.86 -5.51 8.09
CA LYS A 600 -19.42 -4.54 7.14
C LYS A 600 -18.32 -3.65 6.59
N GLU A 601 -18.43 -3.27 5.32
CA GLU A 601 -17.60 -2.22 4.72
C GLU A 601 -18.32 -0.88 4.78
N PHE A 602 -17.64 0.18 5.23
CA PHE A 602 -18.15 1.55 5.12
C PHE A 602 -17.90 2.07 3.70
N GLN A 603 -18.97 2.36 2.94
CA GLN A 603 -18.90 2.67 1.52
C GLN A 603 -19.92 3.73 1.07
N ILE A 604 -19.53 4.53 0.09
CA ILE A 604 -20.44 5.39 -0.67
C ILE A 604 -21.30 4.52 -1.58
N THR A 605 -22.61 4.71 -1.54
CA THR A 605 -23.60 4.00 -2.38
C THR A 605 -24.04 4.82 -3.59
N SER A 606 -23.95 6.16 -3.53
CA SER A 606 -24.20 7.03 -4.68
C SER A 606 -23.46 8.37 -4.52
N PRO A 607 -22.84 8.93 -5.59
CA PRO A 607 -22.70 8.33 -6.93
C PRO A 607 -21.83 7.07 -6.90
N THR A 608 -21.97 6.19 -7.90
CA THR A 608 -21.12 5.00 -8.04
C THR A 608 -19.81 5.34 -8.77
N THR A 609 -18.74 4.59 -8.52
CA THR A 609 -17.46 4.79 -9.22
C THR A 609 -17.63 4.66 -10.73
N GLY A 610 -17.15 5.66 -11.47
CA GLY A 610 -17.27 5.77 -12.92
C GLY A 610 -18.58 6.37 -13.43
N ALA A 611 -19.51 6.75 -12.54
CA ALA A 611 -20.77 7.36 -12.97
C ALA A 611 -20.53 8.65 -13.77
N THR A 612 -21.22 8.78 -14.89
CA THR A 612 -21.28 10.00 -15.71
C THR A 612 -22.65 10.65 -15.55
N ASP A 613 -22.79 11.90 -16.02
CA ASP A 613 -24.06 12.64 -15.98
C ASP A 613 -24.64 12.78 -14.57
N VAL A 614 -23.77 12.81 -13.57
CA VAL A 614 -24.16 13.03 -12.17
C VAL A 614 -24.56 14.49 -12.01
N SER A 615 -25.69 14.76 -11.34
CA SER A 615 -26.11 16.15 -11.12
C SER A 615 -25.00 17.00 -10.48
N ILE A 616 -24.92 18.29 -10.82
CA ILE A 616 -24.01 19.25 -10.17
C ILE A 616 -24.36 19.52 -8.69
N THR A 617 -25.53 19.09 -8.24
CA THR A 617 -25.93 19.01 -6.82
C THR A 617 -26.30 17.58 -6.44
N PRO A 618 -25.33 16.64 -6.50
CA PRO A 618 -25.63 15.24 -6.24
C PRO A 618 -26.08 15.06 -4.80
N THR A 619 -27.05 14.16 -4.61
CA THR A 619 -27.33 13.58 -3.29
C THR A 619 -26.37 12.42 -3.09
N ILE A 620 -25.38 12.65 -2.24
CA ILE A 620 -24.40 11.65 -1.84
C ILE A 620 -25.06 10.75 -0.80
N THR A 621 -24.93 9.43 -0.96
CA THR A 621 -25.45 8.45 0.00
C THR A 621 -24.35 7.44 0.34
N TRP A 622 -24.38 6.95 1.58
CA TRP A 622 -23.50 5.89 2.08
C TRP A 622 -24.29 4.94 2.96
N ASN A 623 -23.77 3.73 3.14
CA ASN A 623 -24.42 2.77 4.03
C ASN A 623 -24.36 3.25 5.49
N ALA A 624 -25.43 2.99 6.24
CA ALA A 624 -25.52 3.39 7.64
C ALA A 624 -24.34 2.83 8.45
N HIS A 625 -23.80 3.64 9.36
CA HIS A 625 -22.72 3.25 10.28
C HIS A 625 -23.15 3.58 11.70
N ASP A 626 -23.61 2.56 12.42
CA ASP A 626 -24.23 2.66 13.76
C ASP A 626 -23.23 3.03 14.87
N GLN A 627 -21.95 2.72 14.70
CA GLN A 627 -20.89 3.07 15.64
C GLN A 627 -20.31 4.49 15.45
N ALA A 628 -20.64 5.18 14.34
CA ALA A 628 -20.04 6.48 14.02
C ALA A 628 -20.63 7.62 14.86
N THR A 629 -19.77 8.43 15.47
CA THR A 629 -20.15 9.63 16.25
C THR A 629 -20.30 10.87 15.37
N SER A 630 -19.62 10.88 14.22
CA SER A 630 -19.80 11.89 13.16
C SER A 630 -19.28 11.35 11.83
N PHE A 631 -19.65 12.04 10.75
CA PHE A 631 -19.11 11.78 9.42
C PHE A 631 -18.43 13.03 8.88
N LYS A 632 -17.45 12.88 7.99
CA LYS A 632 -16.91 13.96 7.18
C LYS A 632 -16.98 13.56 5.71
N LEU A 633 -17.67 14.35 4.89
CA LEU A 633 -17.62 14.23 3.44
C LEU A 633 -16.51 15.10 2.88
N HIS A 634 -15.79 14.57 1.89
CA HIS A 634 -14.66 15.25 1.28
C HIS A 634 -14.69 15.00 -0.23
N ILE A 635 -14.66 16.08 -1.02
CA ILE A 635 -14.66 16.05 -2.48
C ILE A 635 -13.46 16.83 -2.99
N ALA A 636 -12.77 16.29 -3.99
CA ALA A 636 -11.57 16.86 -4.58
C ALA A 636 -11.50 16.67 -6.10
N LYS A 637 -10.60 17.40 -6.76
CA LYS A 637 -10.24 17.19 -8.17
C LYS A 637 -9.27 16.05 -8.38
N GLU A 638 -8.45 15.77 -7.38
CA GLU A 638 -7.44 14.72 -7.42
C GLU A 638 -7.75 13.61 -6.42
N MET A 639 -7.41 12.38 -6.78
CA MET A 639 -7.71 11.18 -5.97
C MET A 639 -6.94 11.15 -4.63
N ASP A 640 -5.89 11.95 -4.49
CA ASP A 640 -5.19 12.14 -3.21
C ASP A 640 -5.82 13.19 -2.30
N PHE A 641 -6.92 13.81 -2.74
CA PHE A 641 -7.64 14.85 -2.02
C PHE A 641 -6.80 16.11 -1.70
N THR A 642 -5.71 16.34 -2.43
CA THR A 642 -4.86 17.54 -2.29
C THR A 642 -5.57 18.80 -2.76
N ASP A 643 -6.32 18.72 -3.86
CA ASP A 643 -7.15 19.81 -4.39
C ASP A 643 -8.59 19.67 -3.91
N THR A 644 -8.83 20.06 -2.66
CA THR A 644 -10.13 19.94 -1.99
C THR A 644 -11.12 20.98 -2.50
N ILE A 645 -12.26 20.51 -3.02
CA ILE A 645 -13.37 21.33 -3.52
C ILE A 645 -14.45 21.52 -2.45
N TYR A 646 -14.75 20.47 -1.69
CA TYR A 646 -15.76 20.52 -0.64
C TYR A 646 -15.37 19.64 0.54
N SER A 647 -15.62 20.12 1.75
CA SER A 647 -15.45 19.34 2.99
C SER A 647 -16.50 19.75 4.01
N LYS A 648 -17.23 18.77 4.57
CA LYS A 648 -18.24 19.04 5.61
C LYS A 648 -18.34 17.92 6.63
N VAL A 649 -18.41 18.31 7.91
CA VAL A 649 -18.71 17.41 9.03
C VAL A 649 -20.23 17.31 9.21
N LEU A 650 -20.72 16.10 9.44
CA LEU A 650 -22.12 15.72 9.58
C LEU A 650 -22.31 14.95 10.90
N PRO A 651 -23.48 15.06 11.55
CA PRO A 651 -23.74 14.36 12.81
C PRO A 651 -23.89 12.84 12.62
N ALA A 652 -23.78 12.10 13.73
CA ALA A 652 -24.10 10.67 13.79
C ALA A 652 -25.49 10.35 13.22
N GLY A 653 -25.67 9.13 12.71
CA GLY A 653 -26.93 8.68 12.11
C GLY A 653 -27.22 9.22 10.70
N THR A 654 -26.38 10.11 10.17
CA THR A 654 -26.51 10.59 8.79
C THR A 654 -26.03 9.53 7.80
N SER A 655 -26.80 9.31 6.73
CA SER A 655 -26.46 8.38 5.62
C SER A 655 -26.63 9.02 4.23
N SER A 656 -27.01 10.29 4.19
CA SER A 656 -27.18 11.04 2.94
C SER A 656 -26.88 12.52 3.12
N PHE A 657 -26.37 13.17 2.09
CA PHE A 657 -26.19 14.62 2.04
C PHE A 657 -26.29 15.14 0.61
N THR A 658 -27.14 16.13 0.36
CA THR A 658 -27.22 16.83 -0.92
C THR A 658 -26.23 17.98 -0.94
N LEU A 659 -25.33 17.99 -1.94
CA LEU A 659 -24.39 19.09 -2.09
C LEU A 659 -25.12 20.40 -2.38
N PRO A 660 -24.65 21.52 -1.79
CA PRO A 660 -25.17 22.83 -2.14
C PRO A 660 -24.98 23.16 -3.62
N GLN A 661 -25.88 23.99 -4.16
CA GLN A 661 -25.69 24.58 -5.49
C GLN A 661 -24.34 25.29 -5.60
N TYR A 662 -23.80 25.31 -6.81
CA TYR A 662 -22.54 25.97 -7.15
C TYR A 662 -21.28 25.36 -6.50
N THR A 663 -21.38 24.16 -5.91
CA THR A 663 -20.23 23.42 -5.37
C THR A 663 -19.43 22.72 -6.48
N LEU A 664 -20.13 22.11 -7.44
CA LEU A 664 -19.51 21.36 -8.55
C LEU A 664 -19.75 22.07 -9.88
N ALA A 665 -18.75 22.03 -10.75
CA ALA A 665 -18.83 22.40 -12.14
C ALA A 665 -19.53 21.28 -12.95
N GLY A 666 -20.15 21.64 -14.07
CA GLY A 666 -20.66 20.67 -15.04
C GLY A 666 -19.59 20.09 -15.95
N ALA A 667 -19.86 18.90 -16.50
CA ALA A 667 -19.00 18.13 -17.40
C ALA A 667 -17.57 17.95 -16.87
N ASP A 668 -17.44 17.75 -15.56
CA ASP A 668 -16.14 17.73 -14.88
C ASP A 668 -16.04 16.55 -13.93
N THR A 669 -14.81 16.10 -13.65
CA THR A 669 -14.54 14.90 -12.88
C THR A 669 -14.13 15.25 -11.45
N TYR A 670 -14.68 14.49 -10.50
CA TYR A 670 -14.44 14.65 -9.07
C TYR A 670 -14.18 13.32 -8.40
N TYR A 671 -13.48 13.37 -7.28
CA TYR A 671 -13.26 12.26 -6.35
C TYR A 671 -13.94 12.57 -5.02
N LEU A 672 -14.69 11.60 -4.49
CA LEU A 672 -15.44 11.69 -3.26
C LEU A 672 -14.99 10.60 -2.28
N CYS A 673 -14.81 10.96 -1.01
CA CYS A 673 -14.73 10.00 0.08
C CYS A 673 -15.54 10.47 1.28
N ALA A 674 -15.94 9.52 2.12
CA ALA A 674 -16.49 9.79 3.43
C ALA A 674 -15.58 9.21 4.51
N TYR A 675 -15.49 9.92 5.63
CA TYR A 675 -14.84 9.48 6.85
C TYR A 675 -15.90 9.30 7.93
N ALA A 676 -15.88 8.17 8.63
CA ALA A 676 -16.70 7.92 9.82
C ALA A 676 -15.79 8.00 11.05
N THR A 677 -16.05 8.96 11.93
CA THR A 677 -15.33 9.09 13.20
C THR A 677 -15.96 8.15 14.21
N LEU A 678 -15.13 7.29 14.78
CA LEU A 678 -15.45 6.34 15.86
C LEU A 678 -14.80 6.85 17.16
N SER A 679 -15.03 6.18 18.29
CA SER A 679 -14.52 6.61 19.60
C SER A 679 -12.99 6.85 19.60
N ASP A 680 -12.23 5.95 18.96
CA ASP A 680 -10.75 5.97 18.99
C ASP A 680 -10.10 5.93 17.60
N THR A 681 -10.90 5.95 16.52
CA THR A 681 -10.37 5.75 15.16
C THR A 681 -11.26 6.41 14.09
N ILE A 682 -10.79 6.41 12.84
CA ILE A 682 -11.54 6.91 11.68
C ILE A 682 -11.56 5.81 10.62
N GLN A 683 -12.76 5.46 10.16
CA GLN A 683 -12.92 4.65 8.96
C GLN A 683 -13.12 5.53 7.74
N THR A 684 -12.60 5.09 6.60
CA THR A 684 -12.65 5.83 5.35
C THR A 684 -13.22 4.95 4.25
N THR A 685 -14.13 5.48 3.44
CA THR A 685 -14.62 4.79 2.25
C THR A 685 -13.52 4.72 1.19
N LYS A 686 -13.62 3.75 0.26
CA LYS A 686 -12.87 3.84 -1.01
C LYS A 686 -13.25 5.14 -1.75
N PRO A 687 -12.30 5.83 -2.42
CA PRO A 687 -12.61 7.00 -3.23
C PRO A 687 -13.52 6.65 -4.40
N VAL A 688 -14.60 7.41 -4.58
CA VAL A 688 -15.51 7.33 -5.73
C VAL A 688 -15.13 8.39 -6.74
N LYS A 689 -14.80 7.97 -7.97
CA LYS A 689 -14.64 8.87 -9.12
C LYS A 689 -15.98 9.03 -9.83
N PHE A 690 -16.42 10.25 -10.12
CA PHE A 690 -17.61 10.50 -10.93
C PHE A 690 -17.45 11.76 -11.80
N THR A 691 -18.26 11.85 -12.86
CA THR A 691 -18.29 12.98 -13.78
C THR A 691 -19.67 13.61 -13.77
N THR A 692 -19.73 14.93 -13.59
CA THR A 692 -20.98 15.67 -13.56
C THR A 692 -21.60 15.84 -14.93
N GLU A 693 -22.92 16.01 -14.97
CA GLU A 693 -23.67 16.41 -16.16
C GLU A 693 -23.17 17.75 -16.72
N ALA A 694 -23.35 17.97 -18.03
CA ALA A 694 -23.05 19.27 -18.62
C ALA A 694 -23.98 20.35 -18.06
N ALA A 695 -23.40 21.47 -17.61
CA ALA A 695 -24.14 22.61 -17.10
C ALA A 695 -23.68 23.87 -17.84
N ILE A 696 -24.57 24.44 -18.65
CA ILE A 696 -24.29 25.64 -19.44
C ILE A 696 -24.86 26.84 -18.67
N PRO A 697 -24.02 27.80 -18.22
CA PRO A 697 -24.49 29.01 -17.58
C PRO A 697 -25.26 29.89 -18.57
N GLN A 698 -26.24 30.62 -18.06
CA GLN A 698 -26.90 31.70 -18.78
C GLN A 698 -25.92 32.86 -19.00
N ILE A 699 -26.24 33.73 -19.98
CA ILE A 699 -25.49 34.97 -20.17
C ILE A 699 -25.66 35.80 -18.88
N PRO A 700 -24.55 36.12 -18.17
CA PRO A 700 -24.65 36.79 -16.89
C PRO A 700 -25.19 38.21 -17.03
N THR A 701 -25.88 38.70 -16.01
CA THR A 701 -26.40 40.07 -15.95
C THR A 701 -25.81 40.78 -14.73
N ILE A 702 -25.19 41.93 -14.95
CA ILE A 702 -24.66 42.76 -13.86
C ILE A 702 -25.83 43.38 -13.12
N LEU A 703 -25.90 43.14 -11.81
CA LEU A 703 -26.93 43.66 -10.91
C LEU A 703 -26.49 44.98 -10.26
N THR A 704 -25.25 45.04 -9.80
CA THR A 704 -24.65 46.28 -9.31
C THR A 704 -23.31 46.53 -10.03
N PRO A 705 -22.98 47.77 -10.39
CA PRO A 705 -23.84 48.95 -10.40
C PRO A 705 -25.04 48.79 -11.35
N GLU A 706 -26.18 49.42 -11.05
CA GLU A 706 -27.31 49.47 -11.98
C GLU A 706 -26.93 50.29 -13.23
N ASN A 707 -27.55 49.98 -14.38
CA ASN A 707 -27.27 50.70 -15.62
C ASN A 707 -27.67 52.19 -15.53
N ASN A 708 -26.77 53.07 -15.97
CA ASN A 708 -26.83 54.53 -15.88
C ASN A 708 -26.84 55.09 -14.45
N SER A 709 -26.46 54.28 -13.44
CA SER A 709 -26.40 54.74 -12.05
C SER A 709 -25.16 55.60 -11.78
N THR A 710 -25.16 56.29 -10.63
CA THR A 710 -23.98 57.00 -10.11
C THR A 710 -23.53 56.32 -8.82
N VAL A 711 -22.27 55.89 -8.76
CA VAL A 711 -21.64 55.31 -7.58
C VAL A 711 -20.73 56.34 -6.92
N THR A 712 -20.89 56.51 -5.61
CA THR A 712 -20.20 57.56 -4.82
C THR A 712 -18.88 57.08 -4.19
N ASN A 713 -18.53 55.81 -4.41
CA ASN A 713 -17.33 55.17 -3.88
C ASN A 713 -16.42 54.77 -5.05
N LYS A 714 -15.11 55.08 -4.93
CA LYS A 714 -14.10 54.72 -5.94
C LYS A 714 -13.79 53.21 -5.98
N ASN A 715 -14.17 52.47 -4.95
CA ASN A 715 -14.11 51.01 -4.91
C ASN A 715 -15.48 50.46 -5.31
N VAL A 716 -15.63 50.17 -6.60
CA VAL A 716 -16.91 49.80 -7.18
C VAL A 716 -17.10 48.30 -7.11
N SER A 717 -18.10 47.85 -6.35
CA SER A 717 -18.52 46.44 -6.34
C SER A 717 -19.38 46.12 -7.55
N VAL A 718 -18.94 45.14 -8.33
CA VAL A 718 -19.69 44.56 -9.44
C VAL A 718 -20.25 43.22 -9.01
N THR A 719 -21.57 43.08 -8.99
CA THR A 719 -22.28 41.84 -8.59
C THR A 719 -23.19 41.33 -9.71
N TRP A 720 -23.49 40.03 -9.72
CA TRP A 720 -24.40 39.40 -10.69
C TRP A 720 -25.21 38.27 -10.05
N ALA A 721 -26.24 37.82 -10.76
CA ALA A 721 -27.06 36.71 -10.29
C ALA A 721 -26.26 35.40 -10.21
N PRO A 722 -26.45 34.58 -9.16
CA PRO A 722 -25.83 33.26 -9.04
C PRO A 722 -26.15 32.33 -10.20
N ASP A 723 -25.13 31.64 -10.73
CA ASP A 723 -25.26 30.69 -11.84
C ASP A 723 -24.14 29.64 -11.83
N VAL A 724 -24.26 28.61 -12.67
CA VAL A 724 -23.41 27.41 -12.75
C VAL A 724 -22.04 27.62 -13.42
N GLY A 725 -21.70 28.87 -13.73
CA GLY A 725 -20.40 29.23 -14.33
C GLY A 725 -19.22 28.89 -13.42
N ILE A 726 -18.16 28.34 -14.00
CA ILE A 726 -16.97 27.88 -13.26
C ILE A 726 -15.98 29.01 -12.95
N MET A 727 -16.08 30.11 -13.70
CA MET A 727 -15.32 31.34 -13.54
C MET A 727 -16.06 32.45 -14.27
N TYR A 728 -16.02 33.66 -13.73
CA TYR A 728 -16.58 34.84 -14.40
C TYR A 728 -15.45 35.81 -14.71
N ARG A 729 -15.43 36.33 -15.94
CA ARG A 729 -14.56 37.44 -16.32
C ARG A 729 -15.39 38.71 -16.36
N VAL A 730 -15.00 39.68 -15.56
CA VAL A 730 -15.63 41.00 -15.46
C VAL A 730 -14.66 42.04 -15.99
N GLU A 731 -15.16 42.92 -16.86
CA GLU A 731 -14.39 44.00 -17.47
C GLU A 731 -15.03 45.34 -17.13
N VAL A 732 -14.20 46.30 -16.71
CA VAL A 732 -14.59 47.69 -16.47
C VAL A 732 -13.66 48.60 -17.27
N SER A 733 -14.23 49.50 -18.08
CA SER A 733 -13.47 50.37 -18.98
C SER A 733 -14.08 51.77 -19.05
N PRO A 734 -13.28 52.85 -19.17
CA PRO A 734 -13.82 54.18 -19.45
C PRO A 734 -14.29 54.34 -20.91
N VAL A 735 -14.13 53.31 -21.75
CA VAL A 735 -14.54 53.32 -23.16
C VAL A 735 -15.41 52.10 -23.45
N ASN A 736 -16.57 52.30 -24.08
CA ASN A 736 -17.57 51.24 -24.34
C ASN A 736 -17.12 50.15 -25.33
N THR A 737 -15.99 50.33 -26.02
CA THR A 737 -15.36 49.34 -26.89
C THR A 737 -14.38 48.42 -26.17
N PHE A 738 -14.11 48.67 -24.88
CA PHE A 738 -13.22 47.87 -24.03
C PHE A 738 -11.80 47.64 -24.62
N PRO A 739 -11.04 48.70 -24.97
CA PRO A 739 -9.67 48.55 -25.46
C PRO A 739 -8.74 48.00 -24.37
N SER A 740 -7.79 47.14 -24.75
CA SER A 740 -6.92 46.43 -23.80
C SER A 740 -6.14 47.33 -22.84
N ARG A 741 -5.67 48.50 -23.30
CA ARG A 741 -4.89 49.44 -22.46
C ARG A 741 -5.70 50.14 -21.37
N ASN A 742 -7.01 50.28 -21.54
CA ASN A 742 -7.86 51.06 -20.63
C ASN A 742 -8.88 50.19 -19.88
N THR A 743 -8.89 48.88 -20.13
CA THR A 743 -9.86 47.96 -19.54
C THR A 743 -9.23 47.24 -18.36
N LYS A 744 -9.82 47.44 -17.18
CA LYS A 744 -9.51 46.65 -15.99
C LYS A 744 -10.27 45.33 -16.10
N ILE A 745 -9.58 44.20 -15.91
CA ILE A 745 -10.13 42.86 -15.99
C ILE A 745 -9.95 42.17 -14.64
N LYS A 746 -11.02 41.57 -14.11
CA LYS A 746 -10.94 40.65 -12.96
C LYS A 746 -11.63 39.34 -13.32
N SER A 747 -11.10 38.24 -12.76
CA SER A 747 -11.71 36.93 -12.85
C SER A 747 -12.09 36.45 -11.45
N THR A 748 -13.24 35.80 -11.31
CA THR A 748 -13.67 35.16 -10.05
C THR A 748 -13.68 33.65 -10.17
N GLN A 749 -13.68 32.97 -9.01
CA GLN A 749 -13.89 31.52 -8.96
C GLN A 749 -15.39 31.19 -8.96
N ALA A 750 -15.73 29.93 -9.24
CA ALA A 750 -17.09 29.42 -9.10
C ALA A 750 -17.68 29.76 -7.70
N GLY A 751 -18.97 30.08 -7.64
CA GLY A 751 -19.65 30.45 -6.39
C GLY A 751 -19.35 31.86 -5.87
N VAL A 752 -18.43 32.60 -6.51
CA VAL A 752 -18.15 34.01 -6.19
C VAL A 752 -18.82 34.90 -7.23
N PHE A 753 -19.91 35.54 -6.83
CA PHE A 753 -20.78 36.35 -7.71
C PHE A 753 -20.60 37.86 -7.53
N GLU A 754 -19.41 38.24 -7.04
CA GLU A 754 -19.02 39.64 -6.85
C GLU A 754 -17.54 39.85 -7.12
N THR A 755 -17.17 41.07 -7.53
CA THR A 755 -15.78 41.53 -7.57
C THR A 755 -15.72 43.04 -7.38
N VAL A 756 -14.66 43.53 -6.73
CA VAL A 756 -14.48 44.98 -6.50
C VAL A 756 -13.42 45.53 -7.45
N PHE A 757 -13.71 46.65 -8.12
CA PHE A 757 -12.72 47.42 -8.87
C PHE A 757 -12.29 48.63 -8.05
N GLU A 758 -11.05 48.61 -7.59
CA GLU A 758 -10.52 49.61 -6.68
C GLU A 758 -10.02 50.86 -7.40
N ASN A 759 -10.12 51.99 -6.70
CA ASN A 759 -9.56 53.28 -7.10
C ASN A 759 -9.92 53.66 -8.54
N LEU A 760 -11.21 53.57 -8.90
CA LEU A 760 -11.71 54.16 -10.14
C LEU A 760 -11.67 55.69 -10.02
N ALA A 761 -11.19 56.36 -11.06
CA ALA A 761 -11.20 57.82 -11.12
C ALA A 761 -12.63 58.32 -11.38
N ASP A 762 -12.87 59.61 -11.18
CA ASP A 762 -14.16 60.21 -11.52
C ASP A 762 -14.39 60.15 -13.03
N GLY A 763 -15.56 59.68 -13.45
CA GLY A 763 -15.88 59.53 -14.86
C GLY A 763 -16.95 58.48 -15.15
N VAL A 764 -17.31 58.38 -16.42
CA VAL A 764 -18.23 57.34 -16.92
C VAL A 764 -17.44 56.08 -17.24
N TYR A 765 -17.92 54.96 -16.70
CA TYR A 765 -17.38 53.63 -16.95
C TYR A 765 -18.44 52.72 -17.58
N TYR A 766 -17.96 51.75 -18.33
CA TYR A 766 -18.75 50.69 -18.93
C TYR A 766 -18.30 49.37 -18.33
N ALA A 767 -19.26 48.52 -17.97
CA ALA A 767 -18.97 47.18 -17.50
C ALA A 767 -19.66 46.13 -18.37
N ARG A 768 -18.95 45.02 -18.58
CA ARG A 768 -19.49 43.79 -19.18
C ARG A 768 -18.85 42.59 -18.52
N MET A 769 -19.52 41.46 -18.60
CA MET A 769 -19.00 40.22 -18.06
C MET A 769 -19.43 39.01 -18.87
N ARG A 770 -18.75 37.88 -18.69
CA ARG A 770 -19.13 36.59 -19.26
C ARG A 770 -18.72 35.46 -18.35
N ALA A 771 -19.43 34.33 -18.43
CA ALA A 771 -19.10 33.13 -17.69
C ALA A 771 -18.27 32.17 -18.55
N TYR A 772 -17.36 31.45 -17.91
CA TYR A 772 -16.66 30.30 -18.48
C TYR A 772 -17.36 29.01 -18.04
N TYR A 773 -17.31 27.98 -18.89
CA TYR A 773 -17.81 26.63 -18.60
C TYR A 773 -17.04 25.55 -19.38
N ASN A 774 -17.13 24.30 -18.94
CA ASN A 774 -16.36 23.15 -19.45
C ASN A 774 -17.21 22.17 -20.28
N PRO A 775 -16.58 21.36 -21.17
CA PRO A 775 -15.14 21.30 -21.48
C PRO A 775 -14.71 22.31 -22.57
N GLY A 776 -13.53 22.95 -22.42
CA GLY A 776 -12.85 23.62 -23.54
C GLY A 776 -12.64 25.15 -23.48
N ASN A 777 -12.63 25.78 -22.30
CA ASN A 777 -12.61 27.25 -22.16
C ASN A 777 -13.79 27.95 -22.86
N SER A 778 -14.90 27.23 -23.04
CA SER A 778 -16.14 27.77 -23.59
C SER A 778 -16.61 28.94 -22.74
N THR A 779 -17.10 29.99 -23.39
CA THR A 779 -17.66 31.15 -22.71
C THR A 779 -19.08 31.38 -23.16
N THR A 780 -19.90 31.95 -22.28
CA THR A 780 -21.14 32.58 -22.71
C THR A 780 -20.81 33.77 -23.63
N ASP A 781 -21.83 34.27 -24.32
CA ASP A 781 -21.76 35.63 -24.85
C ASP A 781 -21.53 36.64 -23.71
N TRP A 782 -21.09 37.85 -24.09
CA TRP A 782 -20.98 38.95 -23.15
C TRP A 782 -22.35 39.38 -22.66
N SER A 783 -22.42 39.73 -21.38
CA SER A 783 -23.55 40.44 -20.79
C SER A 783 -23.86 41.71 -21.58
N PRO A 784 -25.09 42.23 -21.51
CA PRO A 784 -25.36 43.60 -21.88
C PRO A 784 -24.33 44.54 -21.23
N VAL A 785 -23.82 45.49 -22.02
CA VAL A 785 -22.92 46.52 -21.50
C VAL A 785 -23.77 47.49 -20.68
N ILE A 786 -23.43 47.61 -19.40
CA ILE A 786 -23.98 48.68 -18.57
C ILE A 786 -23.03 49.87 -18.56
N SER A 787 -23.57 51.07 -18.33
CA SER A 787 -22.77 52.24 -18.00
C SER A 787 -23.04 52.69 -16.57
N PHE A 788 -22.07 53.29 -15.89
CA PHE A 788 -22.25 53.91 -14.58
C PHE A 788 -21.26 55.06 -14.43
N THR A 789 -21.60 56.05 -13.61
CA THR A 789 -20.71 57.18 -13.33
C THR A 789 -20.09 57.01 -11.96
N VAL A 790 -18.77 56.99 -11.89
CA VAL A 790 -18.03 57.12 -10.62
C VAL A 790 -17.89 58.60 -10.33
N ARG A 791 -18.37 59.04 -9.17
CA ARG A 791 -18.14 60.38 -8.64
C ARG A 791 -17.61 60.27 -7.23
N ASP A 792 -16.53 60.96 -6.94
CA ASP A 792 -16.06 61.08 -5.56
C ASP A 792 -16.98 62.06 -4.82
N GLU A 793 -18.04 61.53 -4.20
CA GLU A 793 -18.92 62.33 -3.34
C GLU A 793 -18.48 62.28 -1.88
N THR A 794 -17.23 61.90 -1.58
CA THR A 794 -16.70 61.92 -0.21
C THR A 794 -16.97 63.29 0.41
N PRO A 795 -17.84 63.39 1.43
CA PRO A 795 -18.12 64.68 2.06
C PRO A 795 -16.84 65.14 2.74
N ILE A 796 -16.54 66.44 2.62
CA ILE A 796 -15.38 66.99 3.31
C ILE A 796 -15.60 66.85 4.81
N THR A 797 -14.58 66.45 5.54
CA THR A 797 -14.61 66.29 7.00
C THR A 797 -14.10 67.54 7.71
N ASN A 798 -13.24 68.34 7.07
CA ASN A 798 -12.61 69.50 7.69
C ASN A 798 -12.39 70.68 6.73
N ILE A 799 -12.80 71.88 7.16
CA ILE A 799 -12.60 73.15 6.44
C ILE A 799 -12.26 74.28 7.40
N GLU A 800 -11.54 75.27 6.91
CA GLU A 800 -11.43 76.59 7.53
C GLU A 800 -12.22 77.62 6.73
N ALA A 801 -13.46 77.85 7.16
CA ALA A 801 -14.22 79.02 6.71
C ALA A 801 -13.90 80.22 7.60
N ASN A 802 -13.44 81.32 6.99
CA ASN A 802 -13.15 82.59 7.68
C ASN A 802 -14.46 83.31 8.06
N SER A 803 -14.45 83.99 9.22
CA SER A 803 -15.64 84.67 9.74
C SER A 803 -16.06 85.84 8.84
N PHE A 804 -17.29 85.78 8.32
CA PHE A 804 -17.94 86.92 7.67
C PHE A 804 -18.52 87.84 8.75
N ASN A 805 -17.74 88.78 9.27
CA ASN A 805 -18.33 89.97 9.89
C ASN A 805 -18.59 91.01 8.79
N CYS A 806 -19.59 90.76 7.94
CA CYS A 806 -19.99 91.72 6.91
C CYS A 806 -21.39 92.26 7.19
N PHE A 807 -21.46 93.59 7.30
CA PHE A 807 -22.67 94.36 7.06
C PHE A 807 -22.83 94.47 5.55
N VAL A 808 -23.85 93.84 4.97
CA VAL A 808 -24.13 93.94 3.53
C VAL A 808 -25.19 95.02 3.34
N THR A 809 -24.88 96.08 2.59
CA THR A 809 -25.88 97.02 2.06
C THR A 809 -26.51 96.44 0.81
N SER A 810 -27.82 96.58 0.65
CA SER A 810 -28.61 96.07 -0.47
C SER A 810 -27.91 96.25 -1.85
N GLY A 811 -27.71 95.15 -2.58
CA GLY A 811 -27.20 95.15 -3.97
C GLY A 811 -25.73 94.73 -4.20
N GLU A 812 -24.90 94.53 -3.17
CA GLU A 812 -23.53 94.04 -3.36
C GLU A 812 -23.45 92.51 -3.52
N LYS A 813 -22.76 92.02 -4.57
CA LYS A 813 -22.34 90.62 -4.70
C LYS A 813 -21.26 90.31 -3.67
N LYS A 814 -21.44 89.26 -2.86
CA LYS A 814 -20.43 88.76 -1.91
C LYS A 814 -20.12 87.30 -2.20
N SER A 815 -18.88 86.90 -1.94
CA SER A 815 -18.41 85.52 -2.13
C SER A 815 -17.89 84.97 -0.80
N LEU A 816 -18.42 83.83 -0.36
CA LEU A 816 -17.94 83.04 0.77
C LEU A 816 -16.59 82.38 0.41
N ILE A 817 -15.56 82.63 1.21
CA ILE A 817 -14.25 82.00 1.05
C ILE A 817 -14.14 80.82 2.01
N ILE A 818 -13.84 79.64 1.47
CA ILE A 818 -13.63 78.40 2.22
C ILE A 818 -12.25 77.86 1.85
N ASP A 819 -11.36 77.78 2.82
CA ASP A 819 -10.09 77.07 2.68
C ASP A 819 -10.33 75.60 3.06
N ALA A 820 -10.26 74.71 2.08
CA ALA A 820 -10.51 73.27 2.25
C ALA A 820 -9.19 72.51 2.43
N TYR A 821 -9.14 71.59 3.39
CA TYR A 821 -7.92 70.81 3.69
C TYR A 821 -7.84 69.48 2.94
N GLU A 822 -8.94 69.08 2.29
CA GLU A 822 -9.05 67.91 1.42
C GLU A 822 -10.02 68.23 0.27
N ASN A 823 -10.04 67.38 -0.75
CA ASN A 823 -11.05 67.48 -1.81
C ASN A 823 -12.32 66.78 -1.33
N GLY A 824 -13.49 67.40 -1.50
CA GLY A 824 -14.74 66.78 -1.12
C GLY A 824 -15.95 67.64 -1.43
N THR A 825 -17.12 67.18 -1.01
CA THR A 825 -18.38 67.94 -1.14
C THR A 825 -18.82 68.51 0.20
N ALA A 826 -19.45 69.69 0.18
CA ALA A 826 -20.18 70.25 1.32
C ALA A 826 -21.54 70.78 0.87
N LYS A 827 -22.56 70.66 1.72
CA LYS A 827 -23.86 71.31 1.46
C LYS A 827 -23.84 72.71 2.06
N ILE A 828 -24.17 73.72 1.25
CA ILE A 828 -24.16 75.11 1.70
C ILE A 828 -25.56 75.68 1.58
N SER A 829 -26.11 76.10 2.71
CA SER A 829 -27.45 76.67 2.81
C SER A 829 -27.42 78.02 3.51
N LEU A 830 -28.37 78.88 3.13
CA LEU A 830 -28.67 80.11 3.83
C LEU A 830 -29.99 79.93 4.57
N ILE A 831 -30.01 80.22 5.87
CA ILE A 831 -31.18 80.05 6.74
C ILE A 831 -31.48 81.36 7.50
N ASP A 832 -32.76 81.63 7.80
CA ASP A 832 -33.18 82.74 8.64
C ASP A 832 -32.97 82.44 10.14
N LEU A 833 -33.14 83.43 11.03
CA LEU A 833 -33.05 83.24 12.48
C LEU A 833 -34.14 82.32 13.07
N ALA A 834 -35.20 82.02 12.32
CA ALA A 834 -36.22 81.05 12.71
C ALA A 834 -35.85 79.61 12.28
N GLY A 835 -34.65 79.42 11.72
CA GLY A 835 -34.15 78.11 11.26
C GLY A 835 -34.75 77.65 9.93
N ARG A 836 -35.51 78.51 9.23
CA ARG A 836 -36.10 78.19 7.93
C ARG A 836 -35.07 78.43 6.85
N THR A 837 -34.83 77.42 6.01
CA THR A 837 -33.95 77.55 4.84
C THR A 837 -34.55 78.52 3.85
N THR A 838 -33.89 79.67 3.66
CA THR A 838 -34.33 80.71 2.72
C THR A 838 -33.82 80.42 1.32
N THR A 839 -32.63 79.83 1.18
CA THR A 839 -32.08 79.35 -0.10
C THR A 839 -31.05 78.25 0.13
N ILE A 840 -31.15 77.13 -0.60
CA ILE A 840 -30.04 76.17 -0.72
C ILE A 840 -29.16 76.67 -1.86
N LEU A 841 -27.91 77.01 -1.54
CA LEU A 841 -26.97 77.62 -2.50
C LEU A 841 -26.42 76.56 -3.45
N ASN A 842 -25.95 75.48 -2.85
CA ASN A 842 -25.59 74.28 -3.55
C ASN A 842 -25.71 73.12 -2.58
N ASN A 843 -26.51 72.13 -2.95
CA ASN A 843 -26.72 70.95 -2.11
C ASN A 843 -25.47 70.06 -2.08
N ARG A 844 -24.53 70.25 -3.02
CA ARG A 844 -23.28 69.49 -3.19
C ARG A 844 -22.19 70.38 -3.79
N GLN A 845 -21.73 71.38 -3.04
CA GLN A 845 -20.62 72.25 -3.46
C GLN A 845 -19.31 71.47 -3.42
N MET A 846 -18.68 71.30 -4.60
CA MET A 846 -17.30 70.79 -4.67
C MET A 846 -16.36 71.82 -4.08
N LEU A 847 -15.48 71.36 -3.18
CA LEU A 847 -14.38 72.11 -2.62
C LEU A 847 -13.08 71.38 -2.98
N THR A 848 -12.15 72.09 -3.61
CA THR A 848 -10.80 71.59 -3.88
C THR A 848 -9.85 72.05 -2.79
N ILE A 849 -8.81 71.26 -2.47
CA ILE A 849 -7.75 71.63 -1.53
C ILE A 849 -7.26 73.05 -1.80
N GLY A 850 -7.22 73.87 -0.75
CA GLY A 850 -6.90 75.29 -0.83
C GLY A 850 -8.14 76.18 -0.89
N ARG A 851 -7.98 77.37 -1.46
CA ARG A 851 -8.96 78.45 -1.36
C ARG A 851 -10.08 78.34 -2.39
N ASN A 852 -11.31 78.17 -1.92
CA ASN A 852 -12.53 78.13 -2.73
C ASN A 852 -13.34 79.43 -2.53
N SER A 853 -13.93 79.98 -3.58
CA SER A 853 -14.77 81.18 -3.54
C SER A 853 -16.17 80.88 -4.08
N ILE A 854 -17.20 81.08 -3.26
CA ILE A 854 -18.59 80.70 -3.55
C ILE A 854 -19.46 81.95 -3.49
N ASN A 855 -20.14 82.28 -4.58
CA ASN A 855 -21.00 83.46 -4.61
C ASN A 855 -22.27 83.26 -3.78
N LEU A 856 -22.57 84.22 -2.90
CA LEU A 856 -23.79 84.28 -2.11
C LEU A 856 -24.85 85.14 -2.83
N PRO A 857 -26.06 84.63 -3.09
CA PRO A 857 -27.16 85.36 -3.69
C PRO A 857 -27.82 86.28 -2.65
N THR A 858 -27.22 87.44 -2.42
CA THR A 858 -27.67 88.44 -1.43
C THR A 858 -28.72 89.41 -1.97
N ASN A 859 -28.96 89.43 -3.29
CA ASN A 859 -29.75 90.46 -3.98
C ASN A 859 -31.24 90.50 -3.59
N ASN A 860 -31.78 89.41 -3.05
CA ASN A 860 -33.21 89.28 -2.72
C ASN A 860 -33.45 89.07 -1.21
N LEU A 861 -32.46 89.35 -0.37
CA LEU A 861 -32.59 89.20 1.09
C LEU A 861 -33.12 90.49 1.72
N ASN A 862 -34.18 90.40 2.51
CA ASN A 862 -34.66 91.51 3.34
C ASN A 862 -33.66 91.83 4.45
N SER A 863 -33.57 93.11 4.87
CA SER A 863 -32.75 93.55 5.99
C SER A 863 -32.98 92.69 7.23
N GLY A 864 -31.92 92.11 7.78
CA GLY A 864 -32.01 91.10 8.83
C GLY A 864 -30.74 90.27 8.98
N ILE A 865 -30.76 89.35 9.95
CA ILE A 865 -29.66 88.40 10.21
C ILE A 865 -30.01 87.05 9.59
N TYR A 866 -29.07 86.49 8.84
CA TYR A 866 -29.13 85.15 8.25
C TYR A 866 -27.92 84.34 8.72
N LEU A 867 -28.01 83.02 8.62
CA LEU A 867 -26.91 82.10 8.90
C LEU A 867 -26.53 81.36 7.61
N VAL A 868 -25.24 81.29 7.31
CA VAL A 868 -24.69 80.43 6.26
C VAL A 868 -24.25 79.14 6.94
N CYS A 869 -24.92 78.04 6.61
CA CYS A 869 -24.62 76.71 7.14
C CYS A 869 -23.84 75.92 6.09
N ILE A 870 -22.65 75.47 6.47
CA ILE A 870 -21.82 74.57 5.68
C ILE A 870 -21.86 73.20 6.37
N GLU A 871 -22.66 72.30 5.82
CA GLU A 871 -22.85 70.93 6.30
C GLU A 871 -21.77 70.03 5.67
N MET A 872 -20.98 69.39 6.53
CA MET A 872 -19.88 68.46 6.25
C MET A 872 -20.22 67.07 6.81
N GLU A 873 -19.38 66.04 6.59
CA GLU A 873 -19.72 64.64 6.98
C GLU A 873 -20.18 64.50 8.44
N ASN A 874 -19.44 65.13 9.37
CA ASN A 874 -19.63 64.95 10.81
C ASN A 874 -19.88 66.26 11.58
N GLN A 875 -19.95 67.39 10.88
CA GLN A 875 -20.10 68.71 11.52
C GLN A 875 -20.80 69.70 10.60
N THR A 876 -21.44 70.72 11.20
CA THR A 876 -21.96 71.86 10.47
C THR A 876 -21.26 73.12 10.98
N LYS A 877 -20.60 73.85 10.07
CA LYS A 877 -20.02 75.16 10.39
C LYS A 877 -21.03 76.24 10.05
N VAL A 878 -21.34 77.10 11.02
CA VAL A 878 -22.34 78.16 10.87
C VAL A 878 -21.67 79.52 10.94
N LEU A 879 -21.91 80.36 9.94
CA LEU A 879 -21.40 81.73 9.86
C LEU A 879 -22.58 82.71 9.90
N LYS A 880 -22.39 83.85 10.56
CA LYS A 880 -23.39 84.91 10.62
C LYS A 880 -23.30 85.82 9.41
N LEU A 881 -24.44 86.17 8.81
CA LEU A 881 -24.56 87.16 7.74
C LEU A 881 -25.55 88.25 8.18
N ILE A 882 -25.17 89.52 8.10
CA ILE A 882 -26.06 90.65 8.43
C ILE A 882 -26.33 91.44 7.15
N THR A 883 -27.60 91.59 6.80
CA THR A 883 -28.06 92.43 5.68
C THR A 883 -28.71 93.68 6.26
N LYS A 884 -28.41 94.85 5.69
CA LYS A 884 -28.94 96.16 6.05
C LYS A 884 -29.77 96.74 4.93
#